data_AF-C3YPN9-F1
#
_entry.id   AF-C3YPN9-F1
#
_cell.length_a   1.000
_cell.length_b   1.000
_cell.length_c   1.000
_cell.angle_alpha   90.00
_cell.angle_beta   90.00
_cell.angle_gamma   90.00
#
_symmetry.space_group_name_H-M   'P 1'
#
loop_
_entity.id
_entity.type
_entity.pdbx_description
1 polymer ?
#
loop_
_entity_poly.entity_id
_entity_poly.type
_entity_poly.pdbx_seq_one_letter_code
_entity_poly.pdbx_strand_id
1 'polypeptide(L)'
;MTTFAAFLLASASIGFLFSNVAAQDQYLNALSSLQQLVTSMDVTLQDLKSDVQDIKAMLQQGGCTAGNDVTTSGGDTGTTSGGGDVPPSGVLASPDSGDFTHQAALDEYDRYTLLWKFDSETITFEAQVQTTGYIGLGFSPNGGMTGSDVIIGWVKDGQAYLTDRYAEGYFQPRLDASQDVELLSGYENGTHTVLRFRRRLRPCDTTEDREITEDTLRIIWSFNDVDPVALDGPDGPQYHGSNRGSKSVILLQKSPPNLDLQDGNVITFDMTNQNLRVPTRETTYWCTSFQLPVLDKKHHLVKVEPLVQPGNEGVVHHILIYQCSPGSTPPTGSQECASMPWGNCKAIMAAWAVGGTGYTYPEHVGLSMGTADDPSYVVMQTHYDNPQRLNNVYDNSGIRFYYTPDVRQYDAGILEVGIQVNQDHAIPPQADTYDSAAYCYKECLDPYLQQLGEPINVFASMLHAHNVGVGVRTKLVRNGVVESYLGRDDNYDFDLQETRFLYPEVAIKEGDELITECSYRTTNLNTFTFGGQASSEEMCQNYLQYYPRFKLEHCDSLPYILHGVEFFGITQLDNRNPPHVVKPDSMAGMNIGAVLNQHPWSVEEAERFEQHVRSGPNVVRCKGSTGFNNLAGINGQIWDPLPEPTVVVSNSTVSGC
;
A
#
# COMPACT_ATOMS: atom_id res chain seq x y z
N MET A 1 15.72 7.89 -36.57
CA MET A 1 14.65 8.90 -36.71
C MET A 1 14.44 9.33 -38.16
N THR A 2 15.47 9.74 -38.90
CA THR A 2 15.38 10.03 -40.36
C THR A 2 14.80 8.88 -41.20
N THR A 3 15.07 7.62 -40.82
CA THR A 3 14.52 6.42 -41.47
C THR A 3 13.04 6.18 -41.15
N PHE A 4 12.55 6.66 -40.01
CA PHE A 4 11.14 6.52 -39.57
C PHE A 4 10.27 7.61 -40.18
N ALA A 5 10.80 8.84 -40.28
CA ALA A 5 10.16 9.94 -41.01
C ALA A 5 10.01 9.65 -42.52
N ALA A 6 11.00 8.98 -43.13
CA ALA A 6 10.91 8.54 -44.52
C ALA A 6 9.82 7.47 -44.75
N PHE A 7 9.57 6.62 -43.75
CA PHE A 7 8.51 5.59 -43.81
C PHE A 7 7.11 6.20 -43.69
N LEU A 8 6.95 7.22 -42.83
CA LEU A 8 5.70 7.97 -42.66
C LEU A 8 5.34 8.82 -43.89
N LEU A 9 6.32 9.45 -44.53
CA LEU A 9 6.12 10.20 -45.79
C LEU A 9 5.75 9.27 -46.97
N ALA A 10 6.27 8.04 -46.99
CA ALA A 10 5.87 7.04 -47.98
C ALA A 10 4.43 6.55 -47.77
N SER A 11 3.97 6.40 -46.53
CA SER A 11 2.56 6.06 -46.22
C SER A 11 1.58 7.20 -46.54
N ALA A 12 2.01 8.47 -46.47
CA ALA A 12 1.17 9.62 -46.85
C ALA A 12 0.82 9.65 -48.35
N SER A 13 1.65 9.02 -49.19
CA SER A 13 1.38 8.89 -50.64
C SER A 13 0.28 7.88 -50.96
N ILE A 14 -0.12 7.04 -50.00
CA ILE A 14 -1.15 5.99 -50.16
C ILE A 14 -2.53 6.51 -49.74
N GLY A 15 -2.61 7.55 -48.90
CA GLY A 15 -3.87 8.13 -48.41
C GLY A 15 -4.65 8.98 -49.43
N PHE A 16 -4.04 9.35 -50.57
CA PHE A 16 -4.69 10.16 -51.61
C PHE A 16 -5.72 9.39 -52.46
N LEU A 17 -6.06 8.15 -52.11
CA LEU A 17 -7.01 7.30 -52.86
C LEU A 17 -8.41 7.18 -52.23
N PHE A 18 -8.72 7.90 -51.14
CA PHE A 18 -10.05 7.81 -50.49
C PHE A 18 -10.84 9.13 -50.57
N SER A 19 -12.04 9.04 -51.14
CA SER A 19 -12.94 10.16 -51.50
C SER A 19 -13.80 10.68 -50.34
N ASN A 20 -13.31 10.71 -49.10
CA ASN A 20 -14.09 11.15 -47.94
C ASN A 20 -13.40 12.31 -47.20
N VAL A 21 -13.94 13.52 -47.36
CA VAL A 21 -13.36 14.79 -46.90
C VAL A 21 -13.20 14.85 -45.36
N ALA A 22 -14.09 14.22 -44.60
CA ALA A 22 -14.03 14.21 -43.13
C ALA A 22 -12.85 13.38 -42.56
N ALA A 23 -12.46 12.30 -43.26
CA ALA A 23 -11.30 11.50 -42.89
C ALA A 23 -9.98 12.24 -43.19
N GLN A 24 -10.01 13.16 -44.16
CA GLN A 24 -8.85 13.95 -44.57
C GLN A 24 -8.50 15.02 -43.52
N ASP A 25 -9.49 15.66 -42.91
CA ASP A 25 -9.29 16.64 -41.84
C ASP A 25 -8.81 16.00 -40.53
N GLN A 26 -9.34 14.83 -40.15
CA GLN A 26 -8.83 14.08 -39.00
C GLN A 26 -7.38 13.63 -39.21
N TYR A 27 -7.01 13.24 -40.43
CA TYR A 27 -5.65 12.86 -40.77
C TYR A 27 -4.67 14.04 -40.77
N LEU A 28 -5.10 15.22 -41.24
CA LEU A 28 -4.31 16.45 -41.17
C LEU A 28 -4.08 16.93 -39.73
N ASN A 29 -5.09 16.80 -38.87
CA ASN A 29 -4.95 17.11 -37.43
C ASN A 29 -4.00 16.14 -36.73
N ALA A 30 -4.05 14.84 -37.05
CA ALA A 30 -3.11 13.86 -36.52
C ALA A 30 -1.66 14.16 -36.94
N LEU A 31 -1.44 14.59 -38.20
CA LEU A 31 -0.12 15.02 -38.68
C LEU A 31 0.37 16.29 -37.98
N SER A 32 -0.49 17.27 -37.72
CA SER A 32 -0.09 18.48 -36.98
C SER A 32 0.28 18.17 -35.53
N SER A 33 -0.45 17.28 -34.87
CA SER A 33 -0.15 16.84 -33.50
C SER A 33 1.16 16.07 -33.44
N LEU A 34 1.44 15.20 -34.42
CA LEU A 34 2.73 14.51 -34.53
C LEU A 34 3.88 15.49 -34.75
N GLN A 35 3.66 16.54 -35.55
CA GLN A 35 4.69 17.55 -35.81
C GLN A 35 4.97 18.42 -34.57
N GLN A 36 3.95 18.74 -33.76
CA GLN A 36 4.15 19.38 -32.46
C GLN A 36 4.95 18.48 -31.50
N LEU A 37 4.68 17.18 -31.49
CA LEU A 37 5.39 16.20 -30.65
C LEU A 37 6.85 16.04 -31.06
N VAL A 38 7.15 16.03 -32.37
CA VAL A 38 8.53 16.02 -32.86
C VAL A 38 9.24 17.33 -32.52
N THR A 39 8.55 18.46 -32.59
CA THR A 39 9.12 19.77 -32.24
C THR A 39 9.42 19.87 -30.73
N SER A 40 8.54 19.37 -29.86
CA SER A 40 8.80 19.34 -28.41
C SER A 40 9.97 18.43 -28.06
N MET A 41 10.08 17.27 -28.71
CA MET A 41 11.23 16.38 -28.54
C MET A 41 12.55 17.00 -28.99
N ASP A 42 12.55 17.80 -30.07
CA ASP A 42 13.75 18.53 -30.52
C ASP A 42 14.16 19.63 -29.52
N VAL A 43 13.19 20.30 -28.87
CA VAL A 43 13.46 21.26 -27.78
C VAL A 43 14.07 20.54 -26.58
N THR A 44 13.45 19.44 -26.12
CA THR A 44 13.99 18.63 -25.01
C THR A 44 15.40 18.10 -25.29
N LEU A 45 15.69 17.73 -26.55
CA LEU A 45 17.03 17.29 -26.96
C LEU A 45 18.04 18.44 -27.00
N GLN A 46 17.61 19.68 -27.26
CA GLN A 46 18.47 20.86 -27.18
C GLN A 46 18.77 21.22 -25.72
N ASP A 47 17.79 21.13 -24.83
CA ASP A 47 17.95 21.36 -23.39
C ASP A 47 18.93 20.34 -22.78
N LEU A 48 18.74 19.05 -23.06
CA LEU A 48 19.67 17.98 -22.66
C LEU A 48 21.10 18.19 -23.19
N LYS A 49 21.25 18.75 -24.40
CA LYS A 49 22.57 19.09 -24.94
C LYS A 49 23.19 20.29 -24.23
N SER A 50 22.39 21.25 -23.77
CA SER A 50 22.84 22.38 -22.94
C SER A 50 23.32 21.87 -21.59
N ASP A 51 22.52 21.04 -20.92
CA ASP A 51 22.84 20.46 -19.61
C ASP A 51 24.15 19.65 -19.66
N VAL A 52 24.38 18.88 -20.73
CA VAL A 52 25.63 18.13 -20.92
C VAL A 52 26.84 19.06 -21.13
N GLN A 53 26.65 20.24 -21.72
CA GLN A 53 27.72 21.24 -21.85
C GLN A 53 28.02 21.92 -20.52
N ASP A 54 26.99 22.22 -19.73
CA ASP A 54 27.14 22.83 -18.41
C ASP A 54 27.82 21.85 -17.43
N ILE A 55 27.46 20.56 -17.47
CA ILE A 55 28.14 19.50 -16.72
C ILE A 55 29.61 19.37 -17.15
N LYS A 56 29.92 19.46 -18.46
CA LYS A 56 31.30 19.44 -18.95
C LYS A 56 32.10 20.67 -18.49
N ALA A 57 31.48 21.85 -18.43
CA ALA A 57 32.11 23.06 -17.93
C ALA A 57 32.38 22.98 -16.42
N MET A 58 31.47 22.42 -15.63
CA MET A 58 31.66 22.17 -14.20
C MET A 58 32.80 21.19 -13.92
N LEU A 59 32.90 20.11 -14.70
CA LEU A 59 33.98 19.13 -14.58
C LEU A 59 35.36 19.69 -15.01
N GLN A 60 35.39 20.75 -15.82
CA GLN A 60 36.63 21.43 -16.19
C GLN A 60 37.06 22.50 -15.17
N GLN A 61 36.15 22.98 -14.32
CA GLN A 61 36.44 23.96 -13.25
C GLN A 61 36.82 23.29 -11.91
N GLY A 62 36.39 22.05 -11.67
CA GLY A 62 36.80 21.25 -10.51
C GLY A 62 38.15 20.56 -10.75
N GLY A 63 39.25 21.24 -10.44
CA GLY A 63 40.59 20.68 -10.52
C GLY A 63 40.84 19.53 -9.54
N CYS A 64 40.51 18.30 -9.94
CA CYS A 64 41.00 17.07 -9.30
C CYS A 64 42.19 16.53 -10.09
N THR A 65 43.41 16.92 -9.71
CA THR A 65 44.63 16.23 -10.12
C THR A 65 44.91 15.06 -9.18
N ALA A 66 44.91 13.84 -9.70
CA ALA A 66 45.43 12.66 -9.01
C ALA A 66 46.94 12.83 -8.74
N GLY A 67 47.36 12.64 -7.49
CA GLY A 67 48.76 12.72 -7.08
C GLY A 67 49.02 12.02 -5.74
N ASN A 68 50.04 11.18 -5.74
CA ASN A 68 50.40 10.15 -4.76
C ASN A 68 50.88 10.65 -3.38
N ASP A 69 50.80 9.70 -2.42
CA ASP A 69 51.64 9.48 -1.23
C ASP A 69 51.86 10.64 -0.23
N VAL A 70 51.57 10.37 1.05
CA VAL A 70 52.53 10.47 2.18
C VAL A 70 51.86 10.00 3.50
N THR A 71 52.41 8.90 4.00
CA THR A 71 52.63 8.39 5.37
C THR A 71 51.74 8.74 6.58
N THR A 72 51.41 7.63 7.25
CA THR A 72 50.99 7.38 8.63
C THR A 72 51.88 7.93 9.75
N SER A 73 51.25 8.50 10.78
CA SER A 73 51.66 8.45 12.21
C SER A 73 50.41 8.85 13.02
N GLY A 74 49.79 8.06 13.90
CA GLY A 74 50.36 7.32 15.02
C GLY A 74 50.01 8.07 16.31
N GLY A 75 49.11 7.55 17.15
CA GLY A 75 48.76 8.15 18.44
C GLY A 75 47.52 7.57 19.12
N ASP A 76 47.70 6.43 19.78
CA ASP A 76 46.83 5.88 20.83
C ASP A 76 46.69 6.86 22.02
N THR A 77 45.49 6.97 22.58
CA THR A 77 45.19 6.77 24.03
C THR A 77 43.69 6.88 24.26
N GLY A 78 43.06 5.83 24.79
CA GLY A 78 41.66 5.83 25.21
C GLY A 78 41.42 6.50 26.55
N THR A 79 40.15 6.82 26.84
CA THR A 79 39.48 6.57 28.13
C THR A 79 37.99 6.89 28.03
N THR A 80 37.20 6.02 28.62
CA THR A 80 35.78 6.14 28.96
C THR A 80 35.51 7.19 30.04
N SER A 81 34.43 7.96 29.93
CA SER A 81 33.56 8.37 31.06
C SER A 81 32.36 9.15 30.55
N GLY A 82 31.18 8.84 31.09
CA GLY A 82 29.92 9.48 30.75
C GLY A 82 29.71 10.89 31.32
N GLY A 83 28.52 11.40 31.01
CA GLY A 83 28.01 12.75 31.24
C GLY A 83 27.32 13.15 29.94
N GLY A 84 25.99 13.25 29.86
CA GLY A 84 25.14 14.03 30.76
C GLY A 84 24.92 15.38 30.08
N ASP A 85 24.24 15.39 28.93
CA ASP A 85 24.02 16.60 28.16
C ASP A 85 22.75 17.31 28.62
N VAL A 86 23.00 18.45 29.28
CA VAL A 86 22.07 19.55 29.50
C VAL A 86 21.79 20.20 28.13
N PRO A 87 20.53 20.43 27.74
CA PRO A 87 20.24 21.12 26.48
C PRO A 87 20.55 22.61 26.61
N PRO A 88 21.06 23.28 25.55
CA PRO A 88 21.21 24.73 25.56
C PRO A 88 19.82 25.38 25.50
N SER A 89 19.47 26.11 26.56
CA SER A 89 18.33 27.02 26.58
C SER A 89 18.43 28.06 25.46
N GLY A 90 17.37 28.22 24.66
CA GLY A 90 17.24 29.40 23.80
C GLY A 90 16.43 29.29 22.51
N VAL A 91 15.42 28.42 22.41
CA VAL A 91 14.35 28.59 21.42
C VAL A 91 13.04 28.47 22.19
N LEU A 92 12.18 29.49 22.08
CA LEU A 92 10.82 29.46 22.62
C LEU A 92 10.06 28.37 21.86
N ALA A 93 10.08 27.16 22.41
CA ALA A 93 9.15 26.11 22.03
C ALA A 93 7.74 26.66 22.27
N SER A 94 6.94 26.71 21.20
CA SER A 94 5.50 26.89 21.32
C SER A 94 4.95 25.86 22.33
N PRO A 95 4.03 26.21 23.23
CA PRO A 95 3.46 25.30 24.23
C PRO A 95 2.87 24.01 23.65
N ASP A 96 2.57 23.99 22.34
CA ASP A 96 1.97 22.87 21.61
C ASP A 96 2.95 22.18 20.63
N SER A 97 4.26 22.32 20.78
CA SER A 97 5.23 21.64 19.89
C SER A 97 5.43 20.15 20.20
N GLY A 98 4.79 19.61 21.25
CA GLY A 98 4.90 18.21 21.68
C GLY A 98 3.64 17.36 21.62
N ASP A 99 2.56 17.83 20.99
CA ASP A 99 1.22 17.18 21.04
C ASP A 99 0.77 16.54 19.71
N PHE A 100 1.64 16.48 18.70
CA PHE A 100 1.33 15.74 17.47
C PHE A 100 1.50 14.24 17.69
N THR A 101 0.51 13.47 17.29
CA THR A 101 0.49 12.01 17.46
C THR A 101 1.05 11.26 16.26
N HIS A 102 1.17 11.93 15.11
CA HIS A 102 1.63 11.34 13.87
C HIS A 102 2.60 12.28 13.14
N GLN A 103 3.49 11.69 12.34
CA GLN A 103 4.41 12.41 11.48
C GLN A 103 4.81 11.57 10.26
N ALA A 104 5.12 12.24 9.16
CA ALA A 104 5.70 11.64 7.97
C ALA A 104 6.59 12.64 7.22
N ALA A 105 7.77 12.20 6.78
CA ALA A 105 8.49 12.88 5.71
C ALA A 105 7.76 12.64 4.38
N LEU A 106 7.48 13.70 3.62
CA LEU A 106 6.77 13.61 2.35
C LEU A 106 7.73 13.49 1.15
N ASP A 107 8.98 13.94 1.29
CA ASP A 107 10.04 13.76 0.31
C ASP A 107 11.16 12.83 0.83
N GLU A 108 11.93 12.27 -0.09
CA GLU A 108 12.99 11.28 0.20
C GLU A 108 14.22 11.85 0.92
N TYR A 109 14.30 13.18 1.06
CA TYR A 109 15.42 13.89 1.68
C TYR A 109 15.05 14.51 3.04
N ASP A 110 13.86 14.21 3.56
CA ASP A 110 13.31 14.77 4.80
C ASP A 110 13.23 16.31 4.82
N ARG A 111 13.19 16.95 3.66
CA ARG A 111 13.05 18.41 3.50
C ARG A 111 11.62 18.87 3.72
N TYR A 112 10.64 17.99 3.57
CA TYR A 112 9.24 18.27 3.85
C TYR A 112 8.73 17.28 4.90
N THR A 113 8.58 17.73 6.14
CA THR A 113 7.98 16.93 7.23
C THR A 113 6.58 17.44 7.54
N LEU A 114 5.61 16.54 7.55
CA LEU A 114 4.23 16.81 7.95
C LEU A 114 3.95 16.12 9.29
N LEU A 115 3.53 16.89 10.28
CA LEU A 115 3.04 16.39 11.57
C LEU A 115 1.55 16.63 11.66
N TRP A 116 0.81 15.71 12.29
CA TRP A 116 -0.62 15.90 12.48
C TRP A 116 -1.19 15.20 13.72
N LYS A 117 -2.36 15.70 14.12
CA LYS A 117 -3.24 15.14 15.14
C LYS A 117 -4.68 15.42 14.75
N PHE A 118 -5.61 14.58 15.18
CA PHE A 118 -7.01 14.70 14.84
C PHE A 118 -7.92 14.32 16.02
N ASP A 119 -9.15 14.79 15.96
CA ASP A 119 -10.27 14.36 16.80
C ASP A 119 -11.43 13.91 15.91
N SER A 120 -12.65 13.81 16.46
CA SER A 120 -13.82 13.38 15.69
C SER A 120 -14.33 14.40 14.66
N GLU A 121 -13.87 15.65 14.70
CA GLU A 121 -14.37 16.74 13.87
C GLU A 121 -13.28 17.40 13.00
N THR A 122 -12.05 17.50 13.51
CA THR A 122 -10.98 18.28 12.88
C THR A 122 -9.64 17.56 12.85
N ILE A 123 -8.80 17.97 11.91
CA ILE A 123 -7.38 17.61 11.83
C ILE A 123 -6.54 18.88 11.88
N THR A 124 -5.47 18.83 12.67
CA THR A 124 -4.47 19.90 12.77
C THR A 124 -3.16 19.41 12.20
N PHE A 125 -2.60 20.17 11.26
CA PHE A 125 -1.33 19.92 10.59
C PHE A 125 -0.27 20.91 11.04
N GLU A 126 0.98 20.47 11.05
CA GLU A 126 2.16 21.32 10.97
C GLU A 126 3.06 20.83 9.84
N ALA A 127 3.28 21.69 8.85
CA ALA A 127 4.25 21.46 7.78
C ALA A 127 5.55 22.18 8.15
N GLN A 128 6.64 21.41 8.25
CA GLN A 128 8.01 21.91 8.44
C GLN A 128 8.79 21.65 7.16
N VAL A 129 9.12 22.71 6.42
CA VAL A 129 9.66 22.58 5.07
C VAL A 129 10.95 23.38 4.92
N GLN A 130 12.00 22.75 4.38
CA GLN A 130 13.30 23.35 4.13
C GLN A 130 13.24 24.29 2.92
N THR A 131 12.65 25.46 3.13
CA THR A 131 12.49 26.55 2.17
C THR A 131 12.45 27.89 2.94
N THR A 132 12.63 29.00 2.23
CA THR A 132 12.37 30.37 2.73
C THR A 132 11.31 31.07 1.87
N GLY A 133 10.31 30.29 1.44
CA GLY A 133 9.28 30.72 0.53
C GLY A 133 7.98 29.99 0.79
N TYR A 134 7.22 29.68 -0.26
CA TYR A 134 5.93 29.03 -0.07
C TYR A 134 6.00 27.51 0.06
N ILE A 135 5.01 26.99 0.77
CA ILE A 135 4.68 25.58 0.97
C ILE A 135 3.33 25.30 0.29
N GLY A 136 3.23 24.19 -0.43
CA GLY A 136 1.98 23.65 -0.95
C GLY A 136 1.73 22.24 -0.44
N LEU A 137 0.53 21.99 0.06
CA LEU A 137 0.02 20.68 0.48
C LEU A 137 -1.34 20.45 -0.20
N GLY A 138 -1.62 19.27 -0.72
CA GLY A 138 -2.92 18.98 -1.31
C GLY A 138 -3.41 17.56 -1.08
N PHE A 139 -4.73 17.41 -1.10
CA PHE A 139 -5.48 16.18 -0.91
C PHE A 139 -5.99 15.74 -2.30
N SER A 140 -5.35 14.75 -2.89
CA SER A 140 -5.50 14.38 -4.31
C SER A 140 -6.30 13.08 -4.50
N PRO A 141 -7.07 12.91 -5.60
CA PRO A 141 -7.78 11.66 -5.83
C PRO A 141 -6.84 10.55 -6.34
N ASN A 142 -5.76 10.95 -7.00
CA ASN A 142 -4.91 10.07 -7.80
C ASN A 142 -3.41 10.39 -7.68
N GLY A 143 -3.02 11.30 -6.77
CA GLY A 143 -1.63 11.76 -6.61
C GLY A 143 -1.20 12.85 -7.60
N GLY A 144 -2.07 13.25 -8.53
CA GLY A 144 -1.85 14.37 -9.45
C GLY A 144 -2.48 15.67 -8.97
N MET A 145 -2.19 16.79 -9.65
CA MET A 145 -2.77 18.09 -9.31
C MET A 145 -4.27 18.17 -9.65
N THR A 146 -4.69 17.68 -10.82
CA THR A 146 -6.07 17.81 -11.29
C THR A 146 -7.08 17.22 -10.32
N GLY A 147 -8.06 18.04 -9.94
CA GLY A 147 -9.11 17.73 -8.98
C GLY A 147 -8.64 17.70 -7.54
N SER A 148 -7.50 18.32 -7.19
CA SER A 148 -7.01 18.35 -5.80
C SER A 148 -7.48 19.60 -5.05
N ASP A 149 -7.83 19.37 -3.79
CA ASP A 149 -7.98 20.36 -2.73
C ASP A 149 -6.57 20.72 -2.25
N VAL A 150 -6.18 22.00 -2.32
CA VAL A 150 -4.80 22.46 -2.17
C VAL A 150 -4.72 23.64 -1.22
N ILE A 151 -3.82 23.52 -0.25
CA ILE A 151 -3.47 24.56 0.69
C ILE A 151 -2.09 25.11 0.30
N ILE A 152 -2.01 26.42 0.07
CA ILE A 152 -0.74 27.13 -0.16
C ILE A 152 -0.54 28.17 0.92
N GLY A 153 0.62 28.18 1.56
CA GLY A 153 0.98 29.19 2.56
C GLY A 153 2.45 29.56 2.55
N TRP A 154 2.78 30.69 3.17
CA TRP A 154 4.13 31.26 3.23
C TRP A 154 4.23 32.25 4.39
N VAL A 155 5.43 32.76 4.69
CA VAL A 155 5.65 33.74 5.76
C VAL A 155 6.44 34.91 5.24
N LYS A 156 5.80 36.07 5.16
CA LYS A 156 6.42 37.29 4.63
C LYS A 156 6.44 38.38 5.68
N ASP A 157 7.61 39.00 5.87
CA ASP A 157 7.82 40.08 6.85
C ASP A 157 7.35 39.71 8.27
N GLY A 158 7.48 38.43 8.64
CA GLY A 158 7.05 37.89 9.94
C GLY A 158 5.54 37.61 10.06
N GLN A 159 4.76 37.81 8.99
CA GLN A 159 3.34 37.49 8.91
C GLN A 159 3.13 36.20 8.10
N ALA A 160 2.43 35.24 8.68
CA ALA A 160 2.04 34.02 7.98
C ALA A 160 0.76 34.22 7.15
N TYR A 161 0.73 33.58 5.98
CA TYR A 161 -0.38 33.56 5.04
C TYR A 161 -0.73 32.13 4.69
N LEU A 162 -2.00 31.86 4.46
CA LEU A 162 -2.53 30.57 4.05
C LEU A 162 -3.72 30.81 3.13
N THR A 163 -3.82 30.03 2.06
CA THR A 163 -4.91 30.10 1.09
C THR A 163 -5.37 28.70 0.76
N ASP A 164 -6.70 28.55 0.73
CA ASP A 164 -7.40 27.35 0.28
C ASP A 164 -7.69 27.46 -1.22
N ARG A 165 -7.46 26.39 -1.96
CA ARG A 165 -7.38 26.42 -3.43
C ARG A 165 -7.83 25.12 -4.05
N TYR A 166 -8.32 25.23 -5.28
CA TYR A 166 -8.68 24.09 -6.10
C TYR A 166 -7.80 23.99 -7.35
N ALA A 167 -7.23 22.80 -7.57
CA ALA A 167 -6.34 22.52 -8.69
C ALA A 167 -7.11 21.87 -9.86
N GLU A 168 -7.40 22.64 -10.90
CA GLU A 168 -8.12 22.14 -12.10
C GLU A 168 -7.20 21.46 -13.12
N GLY A 169 -5.89 21.64 -12.99
CA GLY A 169 -4.90 21.17 -13.96
C GLY A 169 -3.47 21.36 -13.48
N TYR A 170 -2.52 21.14 -14.39
CA TYR A 170 -1.09 21.34 -14.16
C TYR A 170 -0.69 22.81 -14.33
N PHE A 171 -1.41 23.70 -13.66
CA PHE A 171 -1.17 25.14 -13.60
C PHE A 171 -1.49 25.66 -12.20
N GLN A 172 -1.23 26.94 -11.94
CA GLN A 172 -1.45 27.56 -10.64
C GLN A 172 -2.89 27.31 -10.13
N PRO A 173 -3.08 26.66 -8.96
CA PRO A 173 -4.40 26.42 -8.39
C PRO A 173 -5.12 27.74 -8.10
N ARG A 174 -6.38 27.84 -8.49
CA ARG A 174 -7.20 29.03 -8.22
C ARG A 174 -7.61 29.07 -6.76
N LEU A 175 -7.84 30.27 -6.22
CA LEU A 175 -8.51 30.41 -4.92
C LEU A 175 -9.85 29.69 -4.93
N ASP A 176 -10.12 28.97 -3.85
CA ASP A 176 -11.43 28.41 -3.57
C ASP A 176 -12.40 29.53 -3.15
N ALA A 177 -13.66 29.40 -3.54
CA ALA A 177 -14.73 30.30 -3.14
C ALA A 177 -15.01 30.24 -1.64
N SER A 178 -14.85 29.06 -1.04
CA SER A 178 -14.79 28.85 0.41
C SER A 178 -13.32 28.88 0.87
N GLN A 179 -13.08 29.19 2.14
CA GLN A 179 -11.73 29.09 2.72
C GLN A 179 -11.89 28.31 4.02
N ASP A 180 -11.81 26.98 3.92
CA ASP A 180 -12.22 26.03 4.96
C ASP A 180 -11.03 25.56 5.82
N VAL A 181 -9.96 26.38 5.82
CA VAL A 181 -8.72 26.16 6.56
C VAL A 181 -8.41 27.33 7.49
N GLU A 182 -8.11 27.02 8.74
CA GLU A 182 -7.76 27.97 9.78
C GLU A 182 -6.24 27.97 10.02
N LEU A 183 -5.57 29.09 9.72
CA LEU A 183 -4.17 29.31 10.07
C LEU A 183 -4.03 29.53 11.58
N LEU A 184 -3.27 28.67 12.25
CA LEU A 184 -3.04 28.73 13.70
C LEU A 184 -1.75 29.47 14.03
N SER A 185 -0.66 29.14 13.34
CA SER A 185 0.61 29.85 13.46
C SER A 185 1.48 29.63 12.23
N GLY A 186 2.43 30.52 11.98
CA GLY A 186 3.47 30.28 10.99
C GLY A 186 4.68 31.15 11.26
N TYR A 187 5.86 30.62 10.99
CA TYR A 187 7.10 31.37 11.10
C TYR A 187 8.10 30.86 10.06
N GLU A 188 9.08 31.70 9.74
CA GLU A 188 10.17 31.35 8.86
C GLU A 188 11.50 31.70 9.55
N ASN A 189 12.47 30.82 9.39
CA ASN A 189 13.85 31.04 9.78
C ASN A 189 14.77 30.96 8.55
N GLY A 190 16.08 31.11 8.71
CA GLY A 190 17.02 31.14 7.58
C GLY A 190 17.10 29.86 6.73
N THR A 191 16.35 28.80 7.05
CA THR A 191 16.38 27.52 6.35
C THR A 191 15.00 26.88 6.16
N HIS A 192 14.00 27.28 6.94
CA HIS A 192 12.70 26.61 6.99
C HIS A 192 11.56 27.60 7.11
N THR A 193 10.48 27.29 6.40
CA THR A 193 9.15 27.84 6.61
C THR A 193 8.35 26.77 7.36
N VAL A 194 7.65 27.19 8.41
CA VAL A 194 6.82 26.32 9.24
C VAL A 194 5.42 26.90 9.33
N LEU A 195 4.42 26.09 8.97
CA LEU A 195 3.01 26.48 9.00
C LEU A 195 2.19 25.46 9.77
N ARG A 196 1.37 25.95 10.69
CA ARG A 196 0.42 25.17 11.47
C ARG A 196 -0.99 25.64 11.18
N PHE A 197 -1.85 24.72 10.78
CA PHE A 197 -3.22 25.01 10.38
C PHE A 197 -4.16 23.87 10.72
N ARG A 198 -5.45 24.17 10.75
CA ARG A 198 -6.51 23.21 11.08
C ARG A 198 -7.61 23.26 10.03
N ARG A 199 -8.20 22.11 9.72
CA ARG A 199 -9.42 22.01 8.90
C ARG A 199 -10.36 20.94 9.45
N ARG A 200 -11.62 20.98 9.02
CA ARG A 200 -12.60 19.93 9.33
C ARG A 200 -12.25 18.65 8.58
N LEU A 201 -12.57 17.50 9.19
CA LEU A 201 -12.50 16.21 8.49
C LEU A 201 -13.57 16.14 7.39
N ARG A 202 -14.77 16.67 7.68
CA ARG A 202 -15.87 16.82 6.73
C ARG A 202 -16.03 18.29 6.34
N PRO A 203 -15.69 18.67 5.11
CA PRO A 203 -15.81 20.04 4.65
C PRO A 203 -17.29 20.42 4.43
N CYS A 204 -17.58 21.73 4.43
CA CYS A 204 -18.91 22.22 4.10
C CYS A 204 -19.11 22.39 2.58
N ASP A 205 -18.05 22.80 1.88
CA ASP A 205 -17.95 22.61 0.44
C ASP A 205 -17.64 21.13 0.16
N THR A 206 -18.48 20.43 -0.59
CA THR A 206 -18.21 19.03 -0.98
C THR A 206 -17.89 18.88 -2.47
N THR A 207 -17.79 20.01 -3.17
CA THR A 207 -17.51 20.07 -4.60
C THR A 207 -16.02 20.25 -4.89
N GLU A 208 -15.33 21.06 -4.09
CA GLU A 208 -13.91 21.38 -4.28
C GLU A 208 -13.02 20.81 -3.17
N ASP A 209 -13.55 20.70 -1.95
CA ASP A 209 -12.86 20.11 -0.80
C ASP A 209 -13.01 18.60 -0.68
N ARG A 210 -11.96 17.96 -0.15
CA ARG A 210 -11.91 16.53 0.11
C ARG A 210 -12.22 16.21 1.57
N GLU A 211 -13.20 15.33 1.78
CA GLU A 211 -13.40 14.67 3.08
C GLU A 211 -12.18 13.81 3.40
N ILE A 212 -11.69 13.90 4.64
CA ILE A 212 -10.64 13.05 5.18
C ILE A 212 -11.33 11.91 5.94
N THR A 213 -11.20 10.70 5.41
CA THR A 213 -11.76 9.46 5.98
C THR A 213 -10.66 8.56 6.56
N GLU A 214 -11.02 7.35 7.02
CA GLU A 214 -10.07 6.30 7.42
C GLU A 214 -9.45 5.57 6.21
N ASP A 215 -9.84 5.93 4.98
CA ASP A 215 -9.30 5.38 3.74
C ASP A 215 -7.92 5.99 3.41
N THR A 216 -7.19 5.36 2.50
CA THR A 216 -5.92 5.91 2.01
C THR A 216 -6.16 7.21 1.27
N LEU A 217 -5.32 8.20 1.54
CA LEU A 217 -5.33 9.49 0.86
C LEU A 217 -3.99 9.75 0.18
N ARG A 218 -4.02 10.30 -1.04
CA ARG A 218 -2.83 10.73 -1.76
C ARG A 218 -2.55 12.19 -1.46
N ILE A 219 -1.54 12.44 -0.63
CA ILE A 219 -1.05 13.78 -0.35
C ILE A 219 -0.12 14.20 -1.47
N ILE A 220 -0.40 15.32 -2.12
CA ILE A 220 0.55 16.01 -2.99
C ILE A 220 1.24 17.12 -2.21
N TRP A 221 2.52 17.33 -2.47
CA TRP A 221 3.30 18.36 -1.79
C TRP A 221 4.16 19.11 -2.79
N SER A 222 4.45 20.37 -2.47
CA SER A 222 5.39 21.18 -3.22
C SER A 222 5.95 22.32 -2.38
N PHE A 223 7.06 22.92 -2.81
CA PHE A 223 7.57 24.15 -2.22
C PHE A 223 8.44 24.93 -3.21
N ASN A 224 8.66 26.20 -2.92
CA ASN A 224 9.57 27.08 -3.66
C ASN A 224 10.27 28.02 -2.68
N ASP A 225 11.51 28.40 -2.98
CA ASP A 225 12.33 29.29 -2.15
C ASP A 225 11.92 30.77 -2.22
N VAL A 226 10.85 31.10 -2.95
CA VAL A 226 10.38 32.46 -3.17
C VAL A 226 8.94 32.63 -2.67
N ASP A 227 8.76 33.62 -1.80
CA ASP A 227 7.46 34.08 -1.35
C ASP A 227 6.63 34.72 -2.48
N PRO A 228 5.33 34.40 -2.58
CA PRO A 228 4.38 35.12 -3.41
C PRO A 228 4.34 36.62 -3.08
N VAL A 229 4.19 37.45 -4.10
CA VAL A 229 3.96 38.90 -3.95
C VAL A 229 2.47 39.23 -4.07
N ALA A 230 1.72 38.43 -4.81
CA ALA A 230 0.27 38.49 -4.95
C ALA A 230 -0.39 37.15 -4.58
N LEU A 231 -1.72 37.13 -4.50
CA LEU A 231 -2.47 35.89 -4.32
C LEU A 231 -2.46 35.05 -5.61
N ASP A 232 -2.60 35.69 -6.77
CA ASP A 232 -2.75 35.00 -8.06
C ASP A 232 -1.97 35.65 -9.20
N GLY A 233 -1.83 34.91 -10.30
CA GLY A 233 -1.21 35.37 -11.53
C GLY A 233 0.32 35.30 -11.49
N PRO A 234 1.02 36.04 -12.38
CA PRO A 234 2.48 35.96 -12.53
C PRO A 234 3.29 36.29 -11.28
N ASP A 235 2.70 37.04 -10.33
CA ASP A 235 3.32 37.42 -9.06
C ASP A 235 2.81 36.57 -7.88
N GLY A 236 1.98 35.56 -8.15
CA GLY A 236 1.46 34.60 -7.16
C GLY A 236 2.44 33.46 -6.86
N PRO A 237 1.96 32.35 -6.27
CA PRO A 237 2.74 31.12 -6.11
C PRO A 237 3.39 30.69 -7.43
N GLN A 238 4.72 30.75 -7.45
CA GLN A 238 5.53 30.41 -8.63
C GLN A 238 5.57 28.91 -8.86
N TYR A 239 6.04 28.49 -10.04
CA TYR A 239 6.23 27.06 -10.30
C TYR A 239 7.32 26.48 -9.38
N HIS A 240 6.98 25.44 -8.62
CA HIS A 240 7.87 24.72 -7.68
C HIS A 240 9.01 23.93 -8.34
N GLY A 241 9.09 23.84 -9.68
CA GLY A 241 10.10 23.03 -10.34
C GLY A 241 10.02 21.56 -9.92
N SER A 242 11.17 20.98 -9.57
CA SER A 242 11.30 19.60 -9.07
C SER A 242 10.98 19.45 -7.58
N ASN A 243 10.73 20.53 -6.83
CA ASN A 243 10.38 20.47 -5.41
C ASN A 243 8.89 20.14 -5.25
N ARG A 244 8.52 18.93 -5.68
CA ARG A 244 7.14 18.43 -5.65
C ARG A 244 7.12 16.91 -5.58
N GLY A 245 6.02 16.35 -5.12
CA GLY A 245 5.79 14.91 -5.17
C GLY A 245 4.41 14.52 -4.66
N SER A 246 4.20 13.22 -4.52
CA SER A 246 3.00 12.63 -3.94
C SER A 246 3.37 11.52 -3.00
N LYS A 247 2.60 11.34 -1.92
CA LYS A 247 2.74 10.25 -0.97
C LYS A 247 1.37 9.78 -0.50
N SER A 248 1.12 8.48 -0.54
CA SER A 248 -0.07 7.88 0.05
C SER A 248 0.09 7.83 1.58
N VAL A 249 -0.93 8.25 2.31
CA VAL A 249 -0.94 8.35 3.78
C VAL A 249 -2.35 8.00 4.29
N ILE A 250 -2.43 7.33 5.43
CA ILE A 250 -3.69 7.14 6.18
C ILE A 250 -3.69 8.15 7.33
N LEU A 251 -4.36 9.29 7.12
CA LEU A 251 -4.34 10.41 8.07
C LEU A 251 -5.05 10.09 9.39
N LEU A 252 -6.11 9.29 9.34
CA LEU A 252 -6.90 8.94 10.53
C LEU A 252 -6.48 7.59 11.13
N GLN A 253 -5.25 7.16 10.84
CA GLN A 253 -4.70 5.97 11.45
C GLN A 253 -4.72 6.12 12.97
N LYS A 254 -5.17 5.09 13.67
CA LYS A 254 -5.29 5.12 15.12
C LYS A 254 -3.92 4.78 15.71
N SER A 255 -3.42 5.64 16.59
CA SER A 255 -2.06 5.53 17.09
C SER A 255 -1.83 4.17 17.75
N PRO A 256 -0.69 3.50 17.47
CA PRO A 256 -0.37 2.24 18.12
C PRO A 256 -0.27 2.45 19.64
N PRO A 257 -0.61 1.42 20.44
CA PRO A 257 -0.37 1.43 21.87
C PRO A 257 1.06 1.85 22.21
N ASN A 258 1.22 2.71 23.21
CA ASN A 258 2.55 3.11 23.66
C ASN A 258 3.21 1.91 24.37
N LEU A 259 4.37 1.50 23.88
CA LEU A 259 5.20 0.48 24.54
C LEU A 259 6.45 1.18 25.06
N ASP A 260 6.65 1.14 26.37
CA ASP A 260 7.87 1.64 26.98
C ASP A 260 9.02 0.68 26.65
N LEU A 261 9.79 1.02 25.62
CA LEU A 261 10.98 0.27 25.21
C LEU A 261 12.13 0.40 26.23
N GLN A 262 12.04 1.29 27.22
CA GLN A 262 13.01 1.41 28.30
C GLN A 262 12.73 0.46 29.46
N ASP A 263 11.59 -0.24 29.44
CA ASP A 263 11.36 -1.36 30.34
C ASP A 263 12.40 -2.45 30.07
N GLY A 264 13.23 -2.74 31.07
CA GLY A 264 14.36 -3.68 30.97
C GLY A 264 13.98 -5.12 30.67
N ASN A 265 12.68 -5.44 30.62
CA ASN A 265 12.16 -6.76 30.30
C ASN A 265 11.81 -6.95 28.81
N VAL A 266 11.88 -5.89 27.97
CA VAL A 266 11.67 -6.02 26.52
C VAL A 266 12.99 -6.42 25.83
N ILE A 267 12.96 -7.55 25.13
CA ILE A 267 14.12 -8.14 24.44
C ILE A 267 13.89 -8.08 22.92
N THR A 268 14.95 -7.90 22.15
CA THR A 268 14.88 -7.84 20.68
C THR A 268 15.46 -9.08 19.99
N PHE A 269 14.91 -9.42 18.82
CA PHE A 269 15.44 -10.44 17.92
C PHE A 269 15.32 -9.99 16.47
N ASP A 270 16.45 -9.87 15.79
CA ASP A 270 16.54 -9.38 14.41
C ASP A 270 16.67 -10.55 13.44
N MET A 271 15.83 -10.55 12.41
CA MET A 271 15.87 -11.49 11.30
C MET A 271 16.13 -10.68 10.03
N THR A 272 17.36 -10.70 9.52
CA THR A 272 17.76 -9.94 8.34
C THR A 272 18.42 -10.81 7.29
N ASN A 273 18.20 -10.47 6.02
CA ASN A 273 18.98 -11.02 4.92
C ASN A 273 20.46 -10.63 5.10
N GLN A 274 21.36 -11.41 4.51
CA GLN A 274 22.80 -11.29 4.73
C GLN A 274 23.52 -11.00 3.41
N ASN A 275 23.72 -9.71 3.12
CA ASN A 275 24.35 -9.20 1.91
C ASN A 275 23.80 -9.87 0.64
N LEU A 276 22.47 -9.98 0.57
CA LEU A 276 21.76 -10.65 -0.49
C LEU A 276 21.87 -9.84 -1.77
N ARG A 277 22.30 -10.45 -2.87
CA ARG A 277 22.27 -9.80 -4.18
C ARG A 277 20.91 -10.01 -4.82
N VAL A 278 20.11 -8.95 -4.92
CA VAL A 278 18.76 -9.03 -5.47
C VAL A 278 18.85 -9.43 -6.95
N PRO A 279 18.12 -10.47 -7.40
CA PRO A 279 18.11 -10.86 -8.79
C PRO A 279 17.62 -9.74 -9.73
N THR A 280 18.22 -9.68 -10.91
CA THR A 280 17.90 -8.70 -11.96
C THR A 280 16.65 -9.13 -12.75
N ARG A 281 15.53 -9.27 -12.05
CA ARG A 281 14.20 -9.64 -12.57
C ARG A 281 13.16 -8.70 -11.98
N GLU A 282 11.99 -8.61 -12.60
CA GLU A 282 10.90 -7.75 -12.12
C GLU A 282 10.40 -8.17 -10.74
N THR A 283 10.25 -9.47 -10.48
CA THR A 283 9.71 -9.98 -9.22
C THR A 283 10.63 -11.09 -8.71
N THR A 284 10.99 -11.04 -7.43
CA THR A 284 11.73 -12.13 -6.75
C THR A 284 11.18 -12.38 -5.36
N TYR A 285 10.90 -13.64 -5.03
CA TYR A 285 10.65 -14.07 -3.66
C TYR A 285 11.88 -14.76 -3.11
N TRP A 286 12.36 -14.28 -1.97
CA TRP A 286 13.54 -14.82 -1.33
C TRP A 286 13.23 -15.29 0.07
N CYS A 287 13.59 -16.53 0.39
CA CYS A 287 13.29 -17.12 1.68
C CYS A 287 14.58 -17.37 2.47
N THR A 288 14.55 -17.01 3.75
CA THR A 288 15.63 -17.22 4.71
C THR A 288 15.07 -17.86 5.97
N SER A 289 15.62 -19.00 6.38
CA SER A 289 15.18 -19.73 7.58
C SER A 289 15.88 -19.21 8.83
N PHE A 290 15.11 -18.99 9.91
CA PHE A 290 15.61 -18.57 11.21
C PHE A 290 15.15 -19.51 12.32
N GLN A 291 16.03 -19.77 13.28
CA GLN A 291 15.65 -20.37 14.55
C GLN A 291 15.23 -19.25 15.49
N LEU A 292 14.03 -19.34 16.06
CA LEU A 292 13.59 -18.39 17.09
C LEU A 292 14.42 -18.59 18.38
N PRO A 293 14.52 -17.56 19.25
CA PRO A 293 15.19 -17.69 20.54
C PRO A 293 14.70 -18.91 21.32
N VAL A 294 15.62 -19.66 21.93
CA VAL A 294 15.27 -20.76 22.81
C VAL A 294 14.89 -20.18 24.18
N LEU A 295 13.62 -20.26 24.52
CA LEU A 295 13.05 -19.67 25.73
C LEU A 295 12.79 -20.77 26.78
N ASP A 296 13.07 -20.46 28.05
CA ASP A 296 12.87 -21.36 29.19
C ASP A 296 11.43 -21.32 29.74
N LYS A 297 10.68 -20.28 29.37
CA LYS A 297 9.28 -20.06 29.72
C LYS A 297 8.56 -19.32 28.58
N LYS A 298 7.23 -19.26 28.67
CA LYS A 298 6.41 -18.48 27.74
C LYS A 298 6.81 -17.00 27.75
N HIS A 299 6.93 -16.43 26.56
CA HIS A 299 7.06 -15.01 26.31
C HIS A 299 5.95 -14.56 25.36
N HIS A 300 5.76 -13.25 25.26
CA HIS A 300 4.89 -12.62 24.27
C HIS A 300 5.70 -11.73 23.34
N LEU A 301 5.53 -11.90 22.03
CA LEU A 301 5.87 -10.88 21.03
C LEU A 301 4.86 -9.73 21.17
N VAL A 302 5.38 -8.52 21.36
CA VAL A 302 4.60 -7.31 21.69
C VAL A 302 4.80 -6.16 20.72
N LYS A 303 5.82 -6.21 19.86
CA LYS A 303 6.00 -5.26 18.75
C LYS A 303 6.80 -5.90 17.61
N VAL A 304 6.48 -5.51 16.39
CA VAL A 304 7.15 -5.89 15.15
C VAL A 304 7.61 -4.61 14.45
N GLU A 305 8.85 -4.60 13.94
CA GLU A 305 9.44 -3.43 13.29
C GLU A 305 10.18 -3.83 12.02
N PRO A 306 9.96 -3.14 10.89
CA PRO A 306 10.74 -3.36 9.68
C PRO A 306 12.15 -2.80 9.83
N LEU A 307 13.13 -3.56 9.34
CA LEU A 307 14.52 -3.14 9.21
C LEU A 307 14.83 -3.03 7.71
N VAL A 308 14.34 -1.99 7.04
CA VAL A 308 14.65 -1.76 5.62
C VAL A 308 16.01 -1.10 5.49
N GLN A 309 16.87 -1.66 4.64
CA GLN A 309 18.18 -1.07 4.36
C GLN A 309 18.01 0.26 3.61
N PRO A 310 18.66 1.34 4.06
CA PRO A 310 18.63 2.62 3.35
C PRO A 310 19.03 2.47 1.87
N GLY A 311 18.22 3.05 0.99
CA GLY A 311 18.37 2.97 -0.47
C GLY A 311 17.65 1.79 -1.13
N ASN A 312 17.07 0.87 -0.35
CA ASN A 312 16.31 -0.28 -0.86
C ASN A 312 14.79 -0.14 -0.68
N GLU A 313 14.30 1.00 -0.20
CA GLU A 313 12.88 1.29 0.03
C GLU A 313 12.04 1.13 -1.25
N GLY A 314 12.63 1.43 -2.41
CA GLY A 314 11.98 1.26 -3.71
C GLY A 314 12.07 -0.15 -4.32
N VAL A 315 12.68 -1.12 -3.61
CA VAL A 315 12.85 -2.51 -4.11
C VAL A 315 12.30 -3.54 -3.13
N VAL A 316 12.40 -3.31 -1.82
CA VAL A 316 11.85 -4.21 -0.79
C VAL A 316 10.36 -3.92 -0.64
N HIS A 317 9.54 -4.77 -1.26
CA HIS A 317 8.09 -4.52 -1.35
C HIS A 317 7.34 -5.06 -0.13
N HIS A 318 7.59 -6.30 0.29
CA HIS A 318 7.01 -6.84 1.53
C HIS A 318 7.89 -7.90 2.17
N ILE A 319 7.73 -8.10 3.48
CA ILE A 319 8.42 -9.11 4.27
C ILE A 319 7.39 -9.87 5.11
N LEU A 320 7.34 -11.19 4.94
CA LEU A 320 6.45 -12.09 5.66
C LEU A 320 7.27 -13.04 6.53
N ILE A 321 6.86 -13.23 7.79
CA ILE A 321 7.45 -14.23 8.69
C ILE A 321 6.46 -15.38 8.82
N TYR A 322 6.81 -16.55 8.30
CA TYR A 322 5.97 -17.74 8.36
C TYR A 322 6.38 -18.67 9.51
N GLN A 323 5.40 -19.08 10.31
CA GLN A 323 5.53 -20.07 11.37
C GLN A 323 5.64 -21.46 10.77
N CYS A 324 6.68 -22.20 11.17
CA CYS A 324 6.76 -23.63 10.93
C CYS A 324 5.91 -24.40 11.94
N SER A 325 5.35 -25.54 11.54
CA SER A 325 4.61 -26.39 12.47
C SER A 325 5.46 -26.76 13.69
N PRO A 326 4.89 -26.84 14.90
CA PRO A 326 5.64 -27.21 16.10
C PRO A 326 6.46 -28.49 15.89
N GLY A 327 7.75 -28.45 16.28
CA GLY A 327 8.70 -29.55 16.10
C GLY A 327 9.21 -29.76 14.66
N SER A 328 8.79 -28.96 13.68
CA SER A 328 9.33 -29.00 12.32
C SER A 328 10.54 -28.09 12.15
N THR A 329 11.51 -28.54 11.35
CA THR A 329 12.70 -27.75 10.98
C THR A 329 12.67 -27.47 9.47
N PRO A 330 12.68 -26.21 9.02
CA PRO A 330 12.77 -25.89 7.60
C PRO A 330 14.18 -26.19 7.05
N PRO A 331 14.35 -26.27 5.72
CA PRO A 331 15.68 -26.27 5.12
C PRO A 331 16.53 -25.11 5.63
N THR A 332 17.79 -25.36 5.96
CA THR A 332 18.70 -24.31 6.42
C THR A 332 19.17 -23.45 5.25
N GLY A 333 19.41 -22.17 5.53
CA GLY A 333 20.01 -21.24 4.57
C GLY A 333 19.02 -20.24 3.98
N SER A 334 19.46 -19.64 2.88
CA SER A 334 18.85 -18.50 2.22
C SER A 334 18.94 -18.72 0.72
N GLN A 335 17.80 -18.75 0.04
CA GLN A 335 17.73 -19.00 -1.41
C GLN A 335 16.40 -18.45 -1.97
N GLU A 336 16.35 -18.27 -3.28
CA GLU A 336 15.11 -17.94 -3.99
C GLU A 336 14.08 -19.04 -3.72
N CYS A 337 12.89 -18.64 -3.28
CA CYS A 337 11.75 -19.53 -3.11
C CYS A 337 10.72 -19.26 -4.19
N ALA A 338 9.82 -20.22 -4.38
CA ALA A 338 8.52 -19.87 -4.94
C ALA A 338 7.81 -18.90 -3.98
N SER A 339 6.62 -18.45 -4.34
CA SER A 339 5.83 -17.54 -3.50
C SER A 339 5.45 -18.08 -2.13
N MET A 340 5.66 -19.36 -1.82
CA MET A 340 5.47 -19.92 -0.48
C MET A 340 6.78 -20.44 0.09
N PRO A 341 7.02 -20.26 1.40
CA PRO A 341 8.18 -20.81 2.07
C PRO A 341 8.17 -22.35 2.04
N TRP A 342 9.37 -22.93 2.08
CA TRP A 342 9.56 -24.38 2.05
C TRP A 342 9.01 -25.07 3.31
N GLY A 343 8.81 -26.39 3.20
CA GLY A 343 8.45 -27.22 4.34
C GLY A 343 7.04 -26.94 4.88
N ASN A 344 6.86 -27.26 6.17
CA ASN A 344 5.60 -27.12 6.90
C ASN A 344 5.44 -25.73 7.54
N CYS A 345 5.92 -24.68 6.87
CA CYS A 345 5.81 -23.30 7.32
C CYS A 345 4.75 -22.60 6.46
N LYS A 346 3.61 -22.26 7.06
CA LYS A 346 2.40 -21.84 6.31
C LYS A 346 1.60 -20.73 6.99
N ALA A 347 1.53 -20.71 8.32
CA ALA A 347 0.83 -19.66 9.04
C ALA A 347 1.68 -18.40 9.14
N ILE A 348 1.09 -17.23 9.00
CA ILE A 348 1.79 -15.95 9.15
C ILE A 348 1.99 -15.66 10.65
N MET A 349 3.19 -15.23 11.01
CA MET A 349 3.56 -14.74 12.36
C MET A 349 3.58 -13.22 12.40
N ALA A 350 4.09 -12.61 11.32
CA ALA A 350 4.20 -11.18 11.14
C ALA A 350 4.23 -10.87 9.64
N ALA A 351 3.71 -9.71 9.27
CA ALA A 351 3.73 -9.20 7.92
C ALA A 351 4.07 -7.70 7.94
N TRP A 352 4.84 -7.28 6.96
CA TRP A 352 5.13 -5.88 6.68
C TRP A 352 5.12 -5.69 5.17
N ALA A 353 4.66 -4.55 4.70
CA ALA A 353 4.70 -4.18 3.30
C ALA A 353 5.01 -2.68 3.15
N VAL A 354 5.36 -2.28 1.93
CA VAL A 354 5.76 -0.93 1.55
C VAL A 354 4.77 0.12 2.05
N GLY A 355 5.32 1.28 2.44
CA GLY A 355 4.56 2.39 3.04
C GLY A 355 4.17 2.16 4.51
N GLY A 356 4.14 0.93 5.00
CA GLY A 356 3.79 0.63 6.39
C GLY A 356 4.92 0.85 7.39
N THR A 357 4.53 1.19 8.62
CA THR A 357 5.44 1.20 9.78
C THR A 357 5.36 -0.10 10.56
N GLY A 358 6.20 -0.26 11.59
CA GLY A 358 6.05 -1.33 12.56
C GLY A 358 4.77 -1.17 13.40
N TYR A 359 4.31 -2.24 14.03
CA TYR A 359 3.11 -2.23 14.86
C TYR A 359 3.39 -2.76 16.27
N THR A 360 2.64 -2.24 17.24
CA THR A 360 2.71 -2.61 18.66
C THR A 360 1.39 -3.27 19.08
N TYR A 361 1.45 -4.45 19.69
CA TYR A 361 0.24 -5.13 20.19
C TYR A 361 -0.39 -4.35 21.36
N PRO A 362 -1.73 -4.37 21.52
CA PRO A 362 -2.44 -3.80 22.68
C PRO A 362 -1.91 -4.34 24.02
N GLU A 363 -1.92 -3.52 25.08
CA GLU A 363 -1.32 -3.86 26.39
C GLU A 363 -1.84 -5.18 27.00
N HIS A 364 -3.06 -5.60 26.66
CA HIS A 364 -3.68 -6.84 27.12
C HIS A 364 -3.41 -8.06 26.22
N VAL A 365 -2.70 -7.89 25.09
CA VAL A 365 -2.55 -8.91 24.04
C VAL A 365 -1.09 -9.08 23.63
N GLY A 366 -0.65 -10.33 23.42
CA GLY A 366 0.66 -10.63 22.83
C GLY A 366 0.65 -11.94 22.06
N LEU A 367 1.51 -12.09 21.05
CA LEU A 367 1.62 -13.35 20.31
C LEU A 367 2.52 -14.33 21.08
N SER A 368 2.02 -15.54 21.36
CA SER A 368 2.72 -16.55 22.16
C SER A 368 4.04 -16.99 21.53
N MET A 369 5.08 -17.12 22.37
CA MET A 369 6.38 -17.68 22.02
C MET A 369 6.91 -18.57 23.15
N GLY A 370 7.63 -19.64 22.79
CA GLY A 370 8.39 -20.46 23.73
C GLY A 370 7.60 -21.58 24.42
N THR A 371 6.34 -21.82 24.05
CA THR A 371 5.58 -23.00 24.50
C THR A 371 5.74 -24.20 23.55
N ALA A 372 5.23 -25.37 23.93
CA ALA A 372 5.26 -26.57 23.09
C ALA A 372 4.40 -26.45 21.82
N ASP A 373 3.42 -25.55 21.82
CA ASP A 373 2.52 -25.28 20.69
C ASP A 373 3.05 -24.16 19.78
N ASP A 374 4.17 -23.52 20.14
CA ASP A 374 4.77 -22.43 19.38
C ASP A 374 5.88 -22.93 18.41
N PRO A 375 6.10 -22.24 17.29
CA PRO A 375 7.18 -22.58 16.35
C PRO A 375 8.55 -22.42 17.01
N SER A 376 9.47 -23.36 16.74
CA SER A 376 10.90 -23.17 17.05
C SER A 376 11.67 -22.53 15.88
N TYR A 377 11.09 -22.58 14.69
CA TYR A 377 11.67 -22.05 13.46
C TYR A 377 10.63 -21.26 12.68
N VAL A 378 11.12 -20.25 11.99
CA VAL A 378 10.34 -19.44 11.05
C VAL A 378 11.07 -19.35 9.72
N VAL A 379 10.33 -19.05 8.66
CA VAL A 379 10.89 -18.67 7.36
C VAL A 379 10.49 -17.23 7.08
N MET A 380 11.47 -16.35 6.97
CA MET A 380 11.27 -15.00 6.46
C MET A 380 11.27 -15.06 4.94
N GLN A 381 10.22 -14.53 4.33
CA GLN A 381 10.15 -14.32 2.89
C GLN A 381 10.19 -12.82 2.61
N THR A 382 11.12 -12.39 1.76
CA THR A 382 11.19 -11.03 1.24
C THR A 382 10.76 -11.04 -0.22
N HIS A 383 9.76 -10.24 -0.54
CA HIS A 383 9.39 -9.95 -1.92
C HIS A 383 10.12 -8.69 -2.38
N TYR A 384 10.92 -8.86 -3.43
CA TYR A 384 11.56 -7.76 -4.14
C TYR A 384 10.80 -7.45 -5.42
N ASP A 385 10.29 -6.23 -5.51
CA ASP A 385 9.73 -5.66 -6.73
C ASP A 385 10.78 -4.75 -7.38
N ASN A 386 11.35 -5.19 -8.49
CA ASN A 386 12.45 -4.54 -9.20
C ASN A 386 12.06 -4.33 -10.68
N PRO A 387 11.04 -3.50 -10.95
CA PRO A 387 10.47 -3.35 -12.30
C PRO A 387 11.48 -2.76 -13.29
N GLN A 388 12.42 -1.95 -12.79
CA GLN A 388 13.51 -1.37 -13.59
C GLN A 388 14.64 -2.38 -13.87
N ARG A 389 14.58 -3.58 -13.28
CA ARG A 389 15.61 -4.62 -13.39
C ARG A 389 17.00 -4.06 -13.06
N LEU A 390 17.08 -3.34 -11.96
CA LEU A 390 18.31 -2.79 -11.42
C LEU A 390 19.31 -3.93 -11.20
N ASN A 391 20.57 -3.66 -11.54
CA ASN A 391 21.68 -4.55 -11.24
C ASN A 391 22.42 -4.06 -9.98
N ASN A 392 23.13 -4.96 -9.32
CA ASN A 392 23.98 -4.64 -8.16
C ASN A 392 23.26 -4.01 -6.96
N VAL A 393 21.98 -4.32 -6.78
CA VAL A 393 21.26 -4.06 -5.52
C VAL A 393 21.66 -5.15 -4.51
N TYR A 394 22.15 -4.73 -3.35
CA TYR A 394 22.48 -5.60 -2.23
C TYR A 394 21.59 -5.26 -1.05
N ASP A 395 21.06 -6.28 -0.39
CA ASP A 395 20.06 -6.13 0.64
C ASP A 395 20.42 -6.86 1.95
N ASN A 396 20.19 -6.16 3.05
CA ASN A 396 20.27 -6.68 4.42
C ASN A 396 18.96 -6.40 5.16
N SER A 397 17.84 -6.23 4.43
CA SER A 397 16.56 -5.89 5.04
C SER A 397 15.96 -7.06 5.80
N GLY A 398 15.02 -6.77 6.70
CA GLY A 398 14.42 -7.78 7.56
C GLY A 398 13.36 -7.26 8.52
N ILE A 399 13.13 -8.02 9.59
CA ILE A 399 12.18 -7.72 10.65
C ILE A 399 12.85 -7.84 12.02
N ARG A 400 12.55 -6.91 12.92
CA ARG A 400 12.85 -6.98 14.35
C ARG A 400 11.59 -7.35 15.13
N PHE A 401 11.74 -8.33 16.01
CA PHE A 401 10.76 -8.68 17.02
C PHE A 401 11.15 -8.10 18.37
N TYR A 402 10.17 -7.56 19.09
CA TYR A 402 10.28 -7.14 20.49
C TYR A 402 9.39 -8.06 21.33
N TYR A 403 9.98 -8.80 22.26
CA TYR A 403 9.27 -9.80 23.06
C TYR A 403 9.64 -9.69 24.55
N THR A 404 8.73 -10.13 25.42
CA THR A 404 8.87 -9.99 26.88
C THR A 404 8.45 -11.26 27.62
N PRO A 405 9.10 -11.62 28.75
CA PRO A 405 8.61 -12.67 29.65
C PRO A 405 7.37 -12.26 30.44
N ASP A 406 7.01 -10.98 30.46
CA ASP A 406 5.83 -10.44 31.14
C ASP A 406 4.60 -10.68 30.26
N VAL A 407 4.09 -11.92 30.32
CA VAL A 407 2.95 -12.36 29.52
C VAL A 407 1.70 -11.54 29.81
N ARG A 408 1.07 -11.07 28.74
CA ARG A 408 -0.19 -10.30 28.76
C ARG A 408 -1.39 -11.22 28.93
N GLN A 409 -2.57 -10.63 29.12
CA GLN A 409 -3.80 -11.36 29.44
C GLN A 409 -4.20 -12.38 28.37
N TYR A 410 -4.05 -12.02 27.09
CA TYR A 410 -4.50 -12.84 25.97
C TYR A 410 -3.40 -13.18 24.97
N ASP A 411 -3.47 -14.40 24.44
CA ASP A 411 -2.70 -14.80 23.27
C ASP A 411 -3.37 -14.27 22.00
N ALA A 412 -2.58 -13.65 21.12
CA ALA A 412 -3.02 -13.22 19.81
C ALA A 412 -3.07 -14.38 18.81
N GLY A 413 -3.95 -14.27 17.83
CA GLY A 413 -3.94 -15.05 16.59
C GLY A 413 -4.02 -14.14 15.36
N ILE A 414 -3.72 -14.71 14.19
CA ILE A 414 -3.91 -14.07 12.90
C ILE A 414 -4.85 -14.97 12.08
N LEU A 415 -5.96 -14.41 11.61
CA LEU A 415 -6.95 -15.09 10.78
C LEU A 415 -6.90 -14.47 9.38
N GLU A 416 -6.58 -15.29 8.39
CA GLU A 416 -6.62 -14.90 6.98
C GLU A 416 -8.03 -15.11 6.44
N VAL A 417 -8.58 -14.04 5.87
CA VAL A 417 -9.87 -14.05 5.17
C VAL A 417 -9.70 -13.39 3.80
N GLY A 418 -10.49 -13.84 2.83
CA GLY A 418 -10.38 -13.32 1.46
C GLY A 418 -10.54 -14.37 0.39
N ILE A 419 -10.15 -14.01 -0.82
CA ILE A 419 -10.16 -14.92 -1.97
C ILE A 419 -8.94 -15.81 -1.89
N GLN A 420 -9.15 -17.11 -2.06
CA GLN A 420 -8.04 -18.05 -2.14
C GLN A 420 -7.12 -17.69 -3.32
N VAL A 421 -5.82 -17.50 -3.07
CA VAL A 421 -4.88 -17.10 -4.11
C VAL A 421 -4.60 -18.25 -5.09
N ASN A 422 -5.24 -18.21 -6.26
CA ASN A 422 -5.03 -19.12 -7.37
C ASN A 422 -5.63 -18.55 -8.67
N GLN A 423 -5.38 -19.22 -9.80
CA GLN A 423 -5.78 -18.76 -11.14
C GLN A 423 -7.29 -18.86 -11.44
N ASP A 424 -8.10 -19.41 -10.53
CA ASP A 424 -9.56 -19.44 -10.70
C ASP A 424 -10.19 -18.08 -10.38
N HIS A 425 -9.49 -17.23 -9.62
CA HIS A 425 -9.81 -15.82 -9.52
C HIS A 425 -9.34 -15.12 -10.81
N ALA A 426 -10.28 -14.54 -11.56
CA ALA A 426 -9.99 -13.97 -12.88
C ALA A 426 -10.68 -12.61 -13.02
N ILE A 427 -9.88 -11.59 -13.29
CA ILE A 427 -10.32 -10.20 -13.46
C ILE A 427 -10.18 -9.85 -14.95
N PRO A 428 -11.28 -9.47 -15.64
CA PRO A 428 -11.23 -9.14 -17.06
C PRO A 428 -10.43 -7.86 -17.32
N PRO A 429 -9.87 -7.68 -18.53
CA PRO A 429 -9.32 -6.40 -18.94
C PRO A 429 -10.43 -5.37 -19.20
N GLN A 430 -10.05 -4.09 -19.26
CA GLN A 430 -10.94 -2.96 -19.55
C GLN A 430 -12.04 -2.70 -18.51
N ALA A 431 -11.94 -3.24 -17.29
CA ALA A 431 -12.89 -2.93 -16.23
C ALA A 431 -12.53 -1.58 -15.57
N ASP A 432 -13.50 -0.66 -15.52
CA ASP A 432 -13.36 0.59 -14.74
C ASP A 432 -13.48 0.33 -13.23
N THR A 433 -14.40 -0.57 -12.89
CA THR A 433 -14.53 -1.22 -11.59
C THR A 433 -14.90 -2.69 -11.81
N TYR A 434 -14.23 -3.61 -11.12
CA TYR A 434 -14.60 -5.02 -11.04
C TYR A 434 -14.52 -5.48 -9.58
N ASP A 435 -15.66 -5.87 -9.01
CA ASP A 435 -15.73 -6.36 -7.62
C ASP A 435 -15.64 -7.89 -7.57
N SER A 436 -14.72 -8.40 -6.75
CA SER A 436 -14.69 -9.81 -6.36
C SER A 436 -15.01 -9.95 -4.87
N ALA A 437 -15.68 -11.04 -4.50
CA ALA A 437 -16.06 -11.31 -3.11
C ALA A 437 -15.62 -12.71 -2.69
N ALA A 438 -15.31 -12.85 -1.40
CA ALA A 438 -15.07 -14.10 -0.73
C ALA A 438 -15.82 -14.13 0.60
N TYR A 439 -16.18 -15.34 1.02
CA TYR A 439 -17.06 -15.59 2.15
C TYR A 439 -16.38 -16.50 3.18
N CYS A 440 -16.37 -16.02 4.42
CA CYS A 440 -16.12 -16.83 5.60
C CYS A 440 -17.48 -17.17 6.22
N TYR A 441 -17.99 -18.34 5.86
CA TYR A 441 -19.29 -18.83 6.33
C TYR A 441 -19.24 -19.15 7.83
N LYS A 442 -20.37 -19.00 8.53
CA LYS A 442 -20.48 -19.37 9.95
C LYS A 442 -20.15 -20.85 10.20
N GLU A 443 -20.41 -21.75 9.25
CA GLU A 443 -20.05 -23.17 9.35
C GLU A 443 -18.52 -23.39 9.36
N CYS A 444 -17.75 -22.38 8.97
CA CYS A 444 -16.31 -22.32 9.14
C CYS A 444 -15.91 -21.82 10.53
N LEU A 445 -16.58 -20.78 11.04
CA LEU A 445 -16.24 -20.07 12.29
C LEU A 445 -16.78 -20.77 13.53
N ASP A 446 -18.08 -21.10 13.53
CA ASP A 446 -18.84 -21.59 14.68
C ASP A 446 -18.18 -22.80 15.36
N PRO A 447 -17.68 -23.83 14.63
CA PRO A 447 -17.05 -24.98 15.29
C PRO A 447 -15.82 -24.61 16.12
N TYR A 448 -15.06 -23.59 15.71
CA TYR A 448 -13.89 -23.12 16.43
C TYR A 448 -14.27 -22.18 17.58
N LEU A 449 -15.27 -21.32 17.40
CA LEU A 449 -15.82 -20.47 18.46
C LEU A 449 -16.48 -21.31 19.57
N GLN A 450 -17.23 -22.35 19.21
CA GLN A 450 -17.83 -23.30 20.15
C GLN A 450 -16.77 -24.09 20.91
N GLN A 451 -15.67 -24.48 20.26
CA GLN A 451 -14.53 -25.10 20.94
C GLN A 451 -13.84 -24.14 21.92
N LEU A 452 -13.72 -22.87 21.55
CA LEU A 452 -13.14 -21.82 22.40
C LEU A 452 -14.04 -21.51 23.60
N GLY A 453 -15.36 -21.52 23.40
CA GLY A 453 -16.37 -21.25 24.42
C GLY A 453 -16.67 -19.76 24.67
N GLU A 454 -16.06 -18.86 23.88
CA GLU A 454 -16.25 -17.42 23.95
C GLU A 454 -16.00 -16.74 22.58
N PRO A 455 -16.45 -15.47 22.39
CA PRO A 455 -16.13 -14.69 21.19
C PRO A 455 -14.64 -14.37 21.05
N ILE A 456 -14.20 -14.08 19.82
CA ILE A 456 -12.90 -13.42 19.56
C ILE A 456 -13.10 -11.93 19.29
N ASN A 457 -12.08 -11.13 19.57
CA ASN A 457 -12.05 -9.68 19.37
C ASN A 457 -10.92 -9.34 18.41
N VAL A 458 -11.27 -8.73 17.28
CA VAL A 458 -10.34 -8.24 16.28
C VAL A 458 -9.87 -6.84 16.69
N PHE A 459 -8.57 -6.67 16.83
CA PHE A 459 -7.95 -5.41 17.23
C PHE A 459 -7.14 -4.75 16.12
N ALA A 460 -6.76 -5.50 15.08
CA ALA A 460 -6.09 -4.94 13.91
C ALA A 460 -6.39 -5.71 12.63
N SER A 461 -6.19 -5.07 11.49
CA SER A 461 -6.36 -5.61 10.15
C SER A 461 -5.24 -5.14 9.23
N MET A 462 -4.78 -6.01 8.34
CA MET A 462 -3.86 -5.65 7.27
C MET A 462 -4.47 -6.08 5.93
N LEU A 463 -4.87 -5.10 5.13
CA LEU A 463 -5.49 -5.29 3.82
C LEU A 463 -4.42 -5.53 2.76
N HIS A 464 -4.68 -6.45 1.84
CA HIS A 464 -3.72 -6.84 0.80
C HIS A 464 -4.40 -7.13 -0.54
N ALA A 465 -3.93 -6.45 -1.58
CA ALA A 465 -4.19 -6.70 -3.00
C ALA A 465 -2.92 -6.30 -3.79
N HIS A 466 -2.89 -6.56 -5.09
CA HIS A 466 -1.77 -6.17 -5.96
C HIS A 466 -2.10 -4.90 -6.79
N ASN A 467 -1.38 -4.71 -7.91
CA ASN A 467 -1.31 -3.46 -8.67
C ASN A 467 -2.65 -2.93 -9.18
N VAL A 468 -3.64 -3.80 -9.44
CA VAL A 468 -4.94 -3.37 -9.98
C VAL A 468 -6.00 -3.25 -8.90
N GLY A 469 -5.70 -3.62 -7.66
CA GLY A 469 -6.54 -3.39 -6.49
C GLY A 469 -6.68 -1.90 -6.18
N VAL A 470 -7.92 -1.42 -6.11
CA VAL A 470 -8.26 -0.03 -5.80
C VAL A 470 -9.17 0.12 -4.59
N GLY A 471 -9.68 -0.99 -4.04
CA GLY A 471 -10.40 -1.02 -2.78
C GLY A 471 -10.41 -2.41 -2.15
N VAL A 472 -10.35 -2.48 -0.82
CA VAL A 472 -10.42 -3.74 -0.05
C VAL A 472 -11.23 -3.50 1.21
N ARG A 473 -12.22 -4.36 1.47
CA ARG A 473 -13.09 -4.26 2.65
C ARG A 473 -13.50 -5.62 3.17
N THR A 474 -13.58 -5.77 4.49
CA THR A 474 -14.09 -6.98 5.15
C THR A 474 -15.24 -6.59 6.06
N LYS A 475 -16.44 -7.07 5.73
CA LYS A 475 -17.68 -6.86 6.48
C LYS A 475 -17.83 -7.96 7.54
N LEU A 476 -18.17 -7.58 8.76
CA LEU A 476 -18.76 -8.49 9.75
C LEU A 476 -20.28 -8.45 9.56
N VAL A 477 -20.88 -9.59 9.21
CA VAL A 477 -22.31 -9.73 8.98
C VAL A 477 -22.92 -10.55 10.12
N ARG A 478 -23.98 -10.03 10.72
CA ARG A 478 -24.75 -10.71 11.76
C ARG A 478 -26.22 -10.64 11.41
N ASN A 479 -26.87 -11.80 11.33
CA ASN A 479 -28.29 -11.89 10.95
C ASN A 479 -28.64 -11.15 9.65
N GLY A 480 -27.73 -11.16 8.66
CA GLY A 480 -27.92 -10.48 7.36
C GLY A 480 -27.73 -8.96 7.37
N VAL A 481 -27.19 -8.39 8.45
CA VAL A 481 -26.90 -6.95 8.58
C VAL A 481 -25.40 -6.75 8.77
N VAL A 482 -24.83 -5.74 8.10
CA VAL A 482 -23.44 -5.33 8.35
C VAL A 482 -23.36 -4.66 9.71
N GLU A 483 -22.68 -5.31 10.66
CA GLU A 483 -22.49 -4.80 12.03
C GLU A 483 -21.33 -3.80 12.10
N SER A 484 -20.23 -4.11 11.40
CA SER A 484 -19.02 -3.29 11.36
C SER A 484 -18.13 -3.72 10.19
N TYR A 485 -17.10 -2.92 9.90
CA TYR A 485 -15.99 -3.33 9.04
C TYR A 485 -14.83 -3.81 9.89
N LEU A 486 -14.29 -4.99 9.56
CA LEU A 486 -13.07 -5.52 10.17
C LEU A 486 -11.80 -4.97 9.51
N GLY A 487 -11.96 -4.23 8.41
CA GLY A 487 -10.96 -3.47 7.69
C GLY A 487 -11.62 -2.91 6.42
N ARG A 488 -11.35 -1.66 6.08
CA ARG A 488 -11.90 -0.99 4.90
C ARG A 488 -10.92 0.06 4.38
N ASP A 489 -10.72 0.03 3.08
CA ASP A 489 -10.08 1.09 2.33
C ASP A 489 -10.70 1.14 0.94
N ASP A 490 -11.52 2.14 0.66
CA ASP A 490 -12.12 2.33 -0.66
C ASP A 490 -11.20 3.09 -1.64
N ASN A 491 -10.03 3.52 -1.18
CA ASN A 491 -8.99 4.20 -1.97
C ASN A 491 -7.64 3.47 -1.88
N TYR A 492 -7.68 2.15 -1.73
CA TYR A 492 -6.51 1.30 -1.53
C TYR A 492 -5.37 1.63 -2.49
N ASP A 493 -4.16 1.55 -1.97
CA ASP A 493 -2.93 1.78 -2.71
C ASP A 493 -1.97 0.61 -2.46
N PHE A 494 -1.57 -0.05 -3.54
CA PHE A 494 -0.60 -1.15 -3.48
C PHE A 494 0.71 -0.71 -2.81
N ASP A 495 1.10 0.56 -2.97
CA ASP A 495 2.34 1.11 -2.42
C ASP A 495 2.19 1.60 -0.95
N LEU A 496 1.00 1.42 -0.34
CA LEU A 496 0.74 1.70 1.08
C LEU A 496 -0.05 0.57 1.74
N GLN A 497 0.67 -0.35 2.37
CA GLN A 497 0.09 -1.52 3.02
C GLN A 497 0.55 -1.63 4.47
N GLU A 498 -0.29 -1.11 5.36
CA GLU A 498 -0.01 -1.08 6.79
C GLU A 498 -1.06 -1.79 7.64
N THR A 499 -0.65 -2.21 8.83
CA THR A 499 -1.56 -2.73 9.85
C THR A 499 -2.38 -1.58 10.43
N ARG A 500 -3.71 -1.67 10.36
CA ARG A 500 -4.65 -0.69 10.89
C ARG A 500 -5.31 -1.21 12.16
N PHE A 501 -5.31 -0.39 13.21
CA PHE A 501 -5.94 -0.75 14.47
C PHE A 501 -7.42 -0.41 14.48
N LEU A 502 -8.21 -1.31 15.06
CA LEU A 502 -9.65 -1.13 15.25
C LEU A 502 -9.89 -0.61 16.66
N TYR A 503 -10.42 0.61 16.75
CA TYR A 503 -10.98 1.14 17.99
C TYR A 503 -12.41 1.66 17.75
N PRO A 504 -13.40 1.14 18.49
CA PRO A 504 -13.28 0.00 19.42
C PRO A 504 -12.92 -1.31 18.71
N GLU A 505 -12.29 -2.23 19.42
CA GLU A 505 -12.05 -3.60 18.94
C GLU A 505 -13.39 -4.31 18.66
N VAL A 506 -13.43 -5.19 17.67
CA VAL A 506 -14.69 -5.74 17.14
C VAL A 506 -14.82 -7.22 17.47
N ALA A 507 -15.92 -7.60 18.13
CA ALA A 507 -16.19 -8.98 18.52
C ALA A 507 -16.86 -9.80 17.40
N ILE A 508 -16.26 -10.94 17.04
CA ILE A 508 -16.83 -12.00 16.20
C ILE A 508 -17.42 -13.07 17.10
N LYS A 509 -18.69 -13.41 16.87
CA LYS A 509 -19.53 -14.30 17.69
C LYS A 509 -20.07 -15.46 16.85
N GLU A 510 -20.57 -16.48 17.52
CA GLU A 510 -21.27 -17.59 16.86
C GLU A 510 -22.46 -17.06 16.04
N GLY A 511 -22.59 -17.57 14.82
CA GLY A 511 -23.59 -17.15 13.84
C GLY A 511 -23.19 -15.95 12.98
N ASP A 512 -22.03 -15.35 13.22
CA ASP A 512 -21.48 -14.30 12.35
C ASP A 512 -20.89 -14.89 11.06
N GLU A 513 -20.91 -14.09 10.00
CA GLU A 513 -20.31 -14.38 8.71
C GLU A 513 -19.39 -13.21 8.32
N LEU A 514 -18.30 -13.48 7.58
CA LEU A 514 -17.43 -12.43 7.06
C LEU A 514 -17.48 -12.40 5.54
N ILE A 515 -17.54 -11.20 4.98
CA ILE A 515 -17.49 -10.99 3.53
C ILE A 515 -16.31 -10.08 3.23
N THR A 516 -15.31 -10.60 2.52
CA THR A 516 -14.17 -9.82 2.04
C THR A 516 -14.38 -9.49 0.57
N GLU A 517 -14.39 -8.21 0.24
CA GLU A 517 -14.59 -7.70 -1.11
C GLU A 517 -13.38 -6.89 -1.54
N CYS A 518 -12.96 -7.08 -2.80
CA CYS A 518 -11.93 -6.27 -3.43
C CYS A 518 -12.45 -5.69 -4.74
N SER A 519 -12.15 -4.41 -4.95
CA SER A 519 -12.46 -3.66 -6.16
C SER A 519 -11.19 -3.51 -6.99
N TYR A 520 -11.29 -3.78 -8.29
CA TYR A 520 -10.18 -3.73 -9.22
C TYR A 520 -10.42 -2.75 -10.37
N ARG A 521 -9.34 -2.16 -10.90
CA ARG A 521 -9.36 -1.32 -12.11
C ARG A 521 -8.33 -1.80 -13.12
N THR A 522 -8.82 -2.25 -14.28
CA THR A 522 -8.00 -2.83 -15.36
C THR A 522 -8.22 -2.13 -16.71
N THR A 523 -8.70 -0.88 -16.70
CA THR A 523 -8.96 -0.04 -17.89
C THR A 523 -7.79 0.04 -18.87
N ASN A 524 -6.56 -0.03 -18.37
CA ASN A 524 -5.33 0.05 -19.16
C ASN A 524 -4.78 -1.30 -19.62
N LEU A 525 -5.44 -2.42 -19.28
CA LEU A 525 -4.98 -3.77 -19.61
C LEU A 525 -5.77 -4.34 -20.79
N ASN A 526 -5.12 -5.24 -21.54
CA ASN A 526 -5.71 -5.94 -22.70
C ASN A 526 -5.83 -7.46 -22.48
N THR A 527 -5.39 -7.95 -21.33
CA THR A 527 -5.44 -9.36 -20.95
C THR A 527 -5.99 -9.49 -19.54
N PHE A 528 -6.52 -10.67 -19.22
CA PHE A 528 -6.94 -11.03 -17.88
C PHE A 528 -5.79 -10.89 -16.88
N THR A 529 -6.17 -10.43 -15.69
CA THR A 529 -5.35 -10.52 -14.49
C THR A 529 -5.87 -11.70 -13.67
N PHE A 530 -5.03 -12.70 -13.45
CA PHE A 530 -5.41 -13.89 -12.70
C PHE A 530 -4.93 -13.77 -11.26
N GLY A 531 -5.65 -14.43 -10.35
CA GLY A 531 -5.22 -14.60 -8.97
C GLY A 531 -3.89 -15.35 -8.93
N GLY A 532 -2.96 -14.81 -8.17
CA GLY A 532 -1.59 -15.26 -8.20
C GLY A 532 -0.72 -14.43 -7.29
N GLN A 533 0.58 -14.56 -7.48
CA GLN A 533 1.55 -14.18 -6.49
C GLN A 533 2.35 -12.97 -6.95
N ALA A 534 2.66 -12.86 -8.24
CA ALA A 534 3.38 -11.69 -8.75
C ALA A 534 2.55 -10.41 -8.64
N SER A 535 3.18 -9.23 -8.55
CA SER A 535 2.48 -7.92 -8.55
C SER A 535 1.61 -7.70 -9.81
N SER A 536 1.87 -8.41 -10.90
CA SER A 536 1.07 -8.39 -12.14
C SER A 536 -0.06 -9.43 -12.18
N GLU A 537 -0.07 -10.36 -11.24
CA GLU A 537 -1.22 -11.20 -10.87
C GLU A 537 -1.96 -10.51 -9.70
N GLU A 538 -3.04 -11.10 -9.18
CA GLU A 538 -3.83 -10.45 -8.12
C GLU A 538 -4.06 -11.27 -6.85
N MET A 539 -4.37 -10.56 -5.78
CA MET A 539 -4.82 -11.10 -4.50
C MET A 539 -6.02 -10.29 -3.96
N CYS A 540 -6.75 -10.91 -3.04
CA CYS A 540 -7.79 -10.24 -2.26
C CYS A 540 -7.76 -10.80 -0.84
N GLN A 541 -6.98 -10.21 0.06
CA GLN A 541 -6.81 -10.74 1.41
C GLN A 541 -6.94 -9.67 2.48
N ASN A 542 -7.33 -10.14 3.67
CA ASN A 542 -7.25 -9.38 4.90
C ASN A 542 -6.73 -10.30 6.02
N TYR A 543 -5.70 -9.83 6.72
CA TYR A 543 -5.13 -10.51 7.87
C TYR A 543 -5.65 -9.86 9.15
N LEU A 544 -6.63 -10.52 9.77
CA LEU A 544 -7.25 -10.06 11.01
C LEU A 544 -6.42 -10.51 12.20
N GLN A 545 -5.94 -9.56 13.01
CA GLN A 545 -5.29 -9.85 14.27
C GLN A 545 -6.32 -9.82 15.40
N TYR A 546 -6.40 -10.89 16.18
CA TYR A 546 -7.47 -11.07 17.16
C TYR A 546 -7.00 -11.76 18.45
N TYR A 547 -7.87 -11.75 19.46
CA TYR A 547 -7.71 -12.53 20.69
C TYR A 547 -9.08 -12.95 21.26
N PRO A 548 -9.18 -13.98 22.12
CA PRO A 548 -8.13 -14.96 22.41
C PRO A 548 -7.85 -15.85 21.20
N ARG A 549 -6.61 -16.32 21.07
CA ARG A 549 -6.18 -17.23 20.01
C ARG A 549 -7.04 -18.50 19.98
N PHE A 550 -7.59 -18.82 18.81
CA PHE A 550 -8.22 -20.12 18.55
C PHE A 550 -7.47 -20.88 17.45
N LYS A 551 -8.04 -21.97 16.94
CA LYS A 551 -7.36 -22.90 16.01
C LYS A 551 -7.77 -22.75 14.55
N LEU A 552 -8.45 -21.69 14.15
CA LEU A 552 -8.73 -21.38 12.74
C LEU A 552 -7.68 -20.39 12.22
N GLU A 553 -7.01 -20.75 11.12
CA GLU A 553 -5.97 -19.90 10.49
C GLU A 553 -6.45 -19.28 9.19
N HIS A 554 -7.20 -20.04 8.38
CA HIS A 554 -7.74 -19.57 7.11
C HIS A 554 -9.24 -19.80 7.04
N CYS A 555 -9.96 -18.74 6.70
CA CYS A 555 -11.37 -18.76 6.39
C CYS A 555 -11.57 -18.01 5.06
N ASP A 556 -11.29 -18.72 3.98
CA ASP A 556 -11.27 -18.18 2.63
C ASP A 556 -12.23 -18.95 1.71
N SER A 557 -12.53 -18.35 0.57
CA SER A 557 -13.31 -19.00 -0.48
C SER A 557 -12.84 -18.53 -1.84
N LEU A 558 -13.28 -19.18 -2.92
CA LEU A 558 -13.06 -18.69 -4.27
C LEU A 558 -14.30 -18.89 -5.14
N PRO A 559 -14.52 -18.04 -6.16
CA PRO A 559 -15.54 -18.29 -7.17
C PRO A 559 -15.36 -19.66 -7.83
N TYR A 560 -16.45 -20.39 -8.02
CA TYR A 560 -16.39 -21.70 -8.67
C TYR A 560 -16.11 -21.57 -10.17
N ILE A 561 -14.92 -22.00 -10.60
CA ILE A 561 -14.42 -21.78 -11.97
C ILE A 561 -15.40 -22.23 -13.07
N LEU A 562 -16.10 -23.36 -12.91
CA LEU A 562 -17.04 -23.83 -13.94
C LEU A 562 -18.18 -22.83 -14.17
N HIS A 563 -18.71 -22.24 -13.10
CA HIS A 563 -19.72 -21.19 -13.23
C HIS A 563 -19.16 -19.99 -13.98
N GLY A 564 -17.95 -19.52 -13.62
CA GLY A 564 -17.31 -18.40 -14.31
C GLY A 564 -17.15 -18.63 -15.82
N VAL A 565 -16.70 -19.82 -16.24
CA VAL A 565 -16.45 -20.10 -17.66
C VAL A 565 -17.71 -20.41 -18.47
N GLU A 566 -18.85 -20.70 -17.83
CA GLU A 566 -20.15 -20.83 -18.50
C GLU A 566 -20.56 -19.54 -19.22
N PHE A 567 -20.06 -18.38 -18.79
CA PHE A 567 -20.22 -17.11 -19.48
C PHE A 567 -19.78 -17.17 -20.96
N PHE A 568 -18.77 -17.99 -21.26
CA PHE A 568 -18.22 -18.20 -22.60
C PHE A 568 -18.83 -19.42 -23.31
N GLY A 569 -19.86 -20.04 -22.72
CA GLY A 569 -20.50 -21.25 -23.22
C GLY A 569 -19.73 -22.54 -22.94
N ILE A 570 -18.71 -22.50 -22.06
CA ILE A 570 -17.94 -23.68 -21.65
C ILE A 570 -18.72 -24.44 -20.58
N THR A 571 -18.87 -25.75 -20.77
CA THR A 571 -19.64 -26.62 -19.84
C THR A 571 -18.81 -27.70 -19.19
N GLN A 572 -17.56 -27.90 -19.65
CA GLN A 572 -16.67 -28.90 -19.11
C GLN A 572 -15.21 -28.51 -19.29
N LEU A 573 -14.46 -28.59 -18.19
CA LEU A 573 -13.00 -28.46 -18.15
C LEU A 573 -12.36 -29.80 -17.77
N ASP A 574 -11.07 -29.94 -18.04
CA ASP A 574 -10.27 -31.02 -17.47
C ASP A 574 -9.53 -30.59 -16.20
N ASN A 575 -8.80 -31.54 -15.60
CA ASN A 575 -8.08 -31.35 -14.34
C ASN A 575 -6.61 -30.92 -14.52
N ARG A 576 -6.24 -30.39 -15.70
CA ARG A 576 -4.88 -29.81 -15.88
C ARG A 576 -4.79 -28.50 -15.11
N ASN A 577 -3.56 -28.08 -14.81
CA ASN A 577 -3.28 -26.77 -14.23
C ASN A 577 -2.29 -26.02 -15.13
N PRO A 578 -2.71 -24.98 -15.87
CA PRO A 578 -4.09 -24.46 -15.98
C PRO A 578 -5.05 -25.42 -16.73
N PRO A 579 -6.36 -25.37 -16.44
CA PRO A 579 -7.36 -26.25 -17.04
C PRO A 579 -7.60 -25.93 -18.52
N HIS A 580 -8.01 -26.95 -19.28
CA HIS A 580 -8.36 -26.81 -20.69
C HIS A 580 -9.81 -27.21 -20.94
N VAL A 581 -10.38 -26.66 -22.00
CA VAL A 581 -11.77 -26.90 -22.39
C VAL A 581 -11.94 -28.33 -22.91
N VAL A 582 -12.94 -29.04 -22.39
CA VAL A 582 -13.40 -30.34 -22.90
C VAL A 582 -14.67 -30.16 -23.73
N LYS A 583 -15.59 -29.29 -23.29
CA LYS A 583 -16.80 -28.91 -24.03
C LYS A 583 -17.03 -27.39 -23.99
N PRO A 584 -17.45 -26.77 -25.10
CA PRO A 584 -17.94 -27.38 -26.35
C PRO A 584 -16.80 -27.89 -27.26
N ASP A 585 -17.12 -28.79 -28.20
CA ASP A 585 -16.15 -29.39 -29.12
C ASP A 585 -15.41 -28.35 -29.99
N SER A 586 -16.04 -27.21 -30.27
CA SER A 586 -15.45 -26.10 -31.02
C SER A 586 -14.25 -25.45 -30.32
N MET A 587 -14.14 -25.63 -29.01
CA MET A 587 -13.07 -25.07 -28.17
C MET A 587 -12.23 -26.18 -27.51
N ALA A 588 -12.50 -27.45 -27.81
CA ALA A 588 -11.87 -28.57 -27.12
C ALA A 588 -10.33 -28.53 -27.24
N GLY A 589 -9.65 -28.68 -26.11
CA GLY A 589 -8.20 -28.62 -26.00
C GLY A 589 -7.62 -27.21 -25.93
N MET A 590 -8.44 -26.14 -25.99
CA MET A 590 -7.95 -24.77 -25.76
C MET A 590 -7.68 -24.55 -24.27
N ASN A 591 -6.59 -23.83 -23.99
CA ASN A 591 -6.29 -23.35 -22.64
C ASN A 591 -7.31 -22.28 -22.21
N ILE A 592 -7.78 -22.33 -20.96
CA ILE A 592 -8.84 -21.41 -20.52
C ILE A 592 -8.44 -19.93 -20.58
N GLY A 593 -7.20 -19.61 -20.20
CA GLY A 593 -6.66 -18.26 -20.28
C GLY A 593 -6.60 -17.74 -21.72
N ALA A 594 -6.36 -18.62 -22.70
CA ALA A 594 -6.41 -18.24 -24.11
C ALA A 594 -7.84 -17.94 -24.58
N VAL A 595 -8.84 -18.67 -24.10
CA VAL A 595 -10.26 -18.40 -24.44
C VAL A 595 -10.70 -17.06 -23.84
N LEU A 596 -10.43 -16.85 -22.55
CA LEU A 596 -10.73 -15.63 -21.81
C LEU A 596 -10.14 -14.38 -22.49
N ASN A 597 -8.87 -14.44 -22.89
CA ASN A 597 -8.18 -13.33 -23.55
C ASN A 597 -8.61 -13.07 -25.01
N GLN A 598 -9.30 -14.01 -25.67
CA GLN A 598 -9.83 -13.81 -27.03
C GLN A 598 -11.24 -13.21 -27.04
N HIS A 599 -11.92 -13.17 -25.90
CA HIS A 599 -13.24 -12.55 -25.78
C HIS A 599 -13.15 -11.04 -26.00
N PRO A 600 -14.06 -10.42 -26.78
CA PRO A 600 -14.04 -8.98 -27.00
C PRO A 600 -14.52 -8.23 -25.75
N TRP A 601 -13.57 -7.69 -24.97
CA TRP A 601 -13.87 -6.95 -23.75
C TRP A 601 -14.22 -5.47 -24.02
N SER A 602 -15.25 -5.00 -23.32
CA SER A 602 -15.57 -3.59 -23.09
C SER A 602 -15.89 -3.41 -21.60
N VAL A 603 -16.04 -2.16 -21.15
CA VAL A 603 -16.45 -1.86 -19.76
C VAL A 603 -17.77 -2.58 -19.43
N GLU A 604 -18.76 -2.49 -20.31
CA GLU A 604 -20.08 -3.11 -20.11
C GLU A 604 -20.00 -4.64 -20.09
N GLU A 605 -19.09 -5.23 -20.87
CA GLU A 605 -18.89 -6.68 -20.88
C GLU A 605 -18.20 -7.17 -19.60
N ALA A 606 -17.25 -6.39 -19.07
CA ALA A 606 -16.62 -6.65 -17.79
C ALA A 606 -17.64 -6.61 -16.64
N GLU A 607 -18.56 -5.62 -16.63
CA GLU A 607 -19.66 -5.54 -15.66
C GLU A 607 -20.60 -6.75 -15.75
N ARG A 608 -20.94 -7.21 -16.96
CA ARG A 608 -21.75 -8.43 -17.16
C ARG A 608 -21.05 -9.67 -16.63
N PHE A 609 -19.74 -9.77 -16.85
CA PHE A 609 -18.94 -10.88 -16.33
C PHE A 609 -18.86 -10.85 -14.80
N GLU A 610 -18.69 -9.67 -14.20
CA GLU A 610 -18.72 -9.49 -12.74
C GLU A 610 -20.04 -10.01 -12.15
N GLN A 611 -21.17 -9.54 -12.66
CA GLN A 611 -22.50 -9.96 -12.18
C GLN A 611 -22.69 -11.48 -12.32
N HIS A 612 -22.20 -12.05 -13.41
CA HIS A 612 -22.23 -13.49 -13.65
C HIS A 612 -21.41 -14.24 -12.59
N VAL A 613 -20.15 -13.85 -12.36
CA VAL A 613 -19.27 -14.50 -11.38
C VAL A 613 -19.79 -14.35 -9.95
N ARG A 614 -20.23 -13.14 -9.55
CA ARG A 614 -20.71 -12.85 -8.19
C ARG A 614 -22.00 -13.56 -7.81
N SER A 615 -22.85 -13.87 -8.79
CA SER A 615 -24.08 -14.64 -8.56
C SER A 615 -23.85 -16.16 -8.51
N GLY A 616 -22.62 -16.60 -8.78
CA GLY A 616 -22.22 -18.00 -8.79
C GLY A 616 -21.82 -18.55 -7.43
N PRO A 617 -21.78 -19.89 -7.32
CA PRO A 617 -21.33 -20.55 -6.10
C PRO A 617 -19.82 -20.40 -5.89
N ASN A 618 -19.37 -20.66 -4.66
CA ASN A 618 -18.00 -20.54 -4.22
C ASN A 618 -17.49 -21.86 -3.65
N VAL A 619 -16.20 -22.13 -3.83
CA VAL A 619 -15.51 -23.23 -3.15
C VAL A 619 -15.01 -22.74 -1.81
N VAL A 620 -15.50 -23.35 -0.73
CA VAL A 620 -15.19 -22.98 0.65
C VAL A 620 -13.88 -23.62 1.10
N ARG A 621 -13.04 -22.86 1.78
CA ARG A 621 -11.79 -23.36 2.37
C ARG A 621 -11.65 -22.89 3.81
N CYS A 622 -11.78 -23.87 4.69
CA CYS A 622 -11.66 -23.72 6.12
C CYS A 622 -10.45 -24.52 6.56
N LYS A 623 -9.40 -23.85 7.05
CA LYS A 623 -8.19 -24.53 7.47
C LYS A 623 -7.80 -24.12 8.88
N GLY A 624 -7.83 -25.10 9.77
CA GLY A 624 -7.34 -24.96 11.12
C GLY A 624 -5.82 -25.07 11.21
N SER A 625 -5.30 -24.80 12.41
CA SER A 625 -3.87 -24.84 12.69
C SER A 625 -3.21 -26.16 12.35
N THR A 626 -2.00 -26.07 11.80
CA THR A 626 -1.28 -27.26 11.34
C THR A 626 -1.03 -28.22 12.51
N GLY A 627 -1.42 -29.49 12.34
CA GLY A 627 -1.36 -30.50 13.41
C GLY A 627 -2.66 -30.69 14.20
N PHE A 628 -3.71 -29.90 13.92
CA PHE A 628 -5.04 -30.06 14.52
C PHE A 628 -6.07 -30.57 13.50
N ASN A 629 -7.08 -31.28 14.00
CA ASN A 629 -8.22 -31.71 13.18
C ASN A 629 -9.00 -30.48 12.71
N ASN A 630 -9.29 -30.40 11.41
CA ASN A 630 -10.17 -29.38 10.87
C ASN A 630 -11.60 -29.60 11.39
N LEU A 631 -12.10 -28.67 12.20
CA LEU A 631 -13.39 -28.80 12.86
C LEU A 631 -14.58 -28.49 11.95
N ALA A 632 -14.37 -27.71 10.87
CA ALA A 632 -15.45 -27.24 10.01
C ALA A 632 -16.05 -28.35 9.13
N GLY A 633 -15.25 -29.34 8.72
CA GLY A 633 -15.73 -30.46 7.89
C GLY A 633 -16.20 -30.10 6.46
N ILE A 634 -16.15 -28.81 6.07
CA ILE A 634 -16.67 -28.29 4.78
C ILE A 634 -15.60 -27.90 3.76
N ASN A 635 -14.33 -28.19 4.03
CA ASN A 635 -13.23 -27.76 3.16
C ASN A 635 -13.31 -28.38 1.75
N GLY A 636 -13.29 -27.53 0.71
CA GLY A 636 -13.40 -27.89 -0.70
C GLY A 636 -14.84 -28.10 -1.19
N GLN A 637 -15.85 -27.78 -0.38
CA GLN A 637 -17.26 -27.89 -0.78
C GLN A 637 -17.71 -26.64 -1.55
N ILE A 638 -18.74 -26.82 -2.40
CA ILE A 638 -19.34 -25.76 -3.20
C ILE A 638 -20.58 -25.24 -2.48
N TRP A 639 -20.63 -23.93 -2.24
CA TRP A 639 -21.69 -23.24 -1.50
C TRP A 639 -22.20 -22.04 -2.29
N ASP A 640 -23.48 -21.72 -2.13
CA ASP A 640 -24.05 -20.51 -2.73
C ASP A 640 -23.43 -19.25 -2.08
N PRO A 641 -23.34 -18.13 -2.81
CA PRO A 641 -22.85 -16.87 -2.24
C PRO A 641 -23.78 -16.42 -1.12
N LEU A 642 -23.22 -15.72 -0.11
CA LEU A 642 -24.06 -15.12 0.92
C LEU A 642 -24.95 -14.02 0.31
N PRO A 643 -26.21 -13.89 0.75
CA PRO A 643 -27.05 -12.77 0.33
C PRO A 643 -26.38 -11.43 0.63
N GLU A 644 -26.58 -10.45 -0.25
CA GLU A 644 -26.09 -9.08 -0.01
C GLU A 644 -26.65 -8.55 1.34
N PRO A 645 -25.78 -8.21 2.30
CA PRO A 645 -26.22 -7.82 3.62
C PRO A 645 -26.80 -6.40 3.60
N THR A 646 -27.72 -6.14 4.53
CA THR A 646 -28.25 -4.79 4.71
C THR A 646 -27.18 -3.90 5.37
N VAL A 647 -26.87 -2.77 4.74
CA VAL A 647 -26.00 -1.74 5.32
C VAL A 647 -26.86 -0.71 6.05
N VAL A 648 -26.65 -0.55 7.37
CA VAL A 648 -27.32 0.50 8.14
C VAL A 648 -26.54 1.79 7.96
N VAL A 649 -27.01 2.65 7.06
CA VAL A 649 -26.44 3.99 6.89
C VAL A 649 -26.90 4.86 8.06
N SER A 650 -25.97 5.27 8.93
CA SER A 650 -26.28 6.31 9.90
C SER A 650 -26.38 7.64 9.15
N ASN A 651 -27.56 8.26 9.18
CA ASN A 651 -27.75 9.62 8.67
C ASN A 651 -27.02 10.59 9.61
N SER A 652 -25.70 10.73 9.47
CA SER A 652 -24.97 11.84 10.08
C SER A 652 -25.17 13.07 9.21
N THR A 653 -26.14 13.90 9.55
CA THR A 653 -26.15 15.29 9.08
C THR A 653 -24.87 15.96 9.57
N VAL A 654 -24.09 16.57 8.69
CA VAL A 654 -22.96 17.42 9.08
C VAL A 654 -23.55 18.62 9.83
N SER A 655 -23.51 18.60 11.15
CA SER A 655 -24.02 19.71 11.95
C SER A 655 -23.09 20.91 11.83
N GLY A 656 -23.61 22.08 11.45
CA GLY A 656 -22.81 23.30 11.36
C GLY A 656 -22.24 23.57 9.96
N CYS A 657 -22.80 22.90 8.95
CA CYS A 657 -23.07 23.45 7.63
C CYS A 657 -24.61 23.58 7.52
#